data_AF-A0A9P9TME8-F1
#
_entry.id   AF-A0A9P9TME8-F1
#
_cell.length_a   1.000
_cell.length_b   1.000
_cell.length_c   1.000
_cell.angle_alpha   90.00
_cell.angle_beta   90.00
_cell.angle_gamma   90.00
#
_symmetry.space_group_name_H-M   'P 1'
#
loop_
_entity.id
_entity.type
_entity.pdbx_description
1 polymer ?
#
loop_
_entity_poly.entity_id
_entity_poly.type
_entity_poly.pdbx_seq_one_letter_code
_entity_poly.pdbx_strand_id
1 'polypeptide(L)'
;MPPLNKAIATYHCINALYWRNATGELLAIEGSNSKAFPEAWTQLKDIVCSTEGAWASLELPSGKQIKTLQITTAIPALQNIRSNFPPTYQQQEINTQVSEIEHENGLTLGMVVSRPKGVKPDGFTIWAERFILLETEFQPFATIGTSNAPWEKQHRDVCTKIAEIFERRLKNISKDDQWSNGGREIFLNRVFGYVDKNLPIQCALPAFPCKSPNPNKVGGIMPDLAEHIAMDVLHDFIKEVNTVYEPGATMWVINDGHVFSDCIGVDDEMIDTYDACMAAIYHQRFPEDDSPVPTIKFKGLKNIFAADSDGFQGLQKLLRNSHDMPHPVKTKLTGEAELCRKLMLGIGGPDRAYIRQLITEQEPDALGLYRGQTRFMLEDLADVPSVKSLSGKQKKKTAALVAEEMMSRNQAYSNLTELLLPNYVRLSIHAHNNAGPKFAVRLLPANKVRAIDSLESCLEPNPVYEFQLPTPWHNCMIKVEGDDFLYLGRSQIARKAMESPDYTGSWVNGPDGSYFSLTRKSSGSADETAPAAPKLTIPQATTGKVSVYNEQKKSTIVIVSPIAEKQNPIVICSPVVGKNPVIVNSPTGANQRPIVICSPGKQSMFAPLAEKVRSPIGAPITRRKTSVAVCSPLGEKGPVVSVNPIQPQGIKRQDTHFVRSNEKNKLRSLRPIVTMMRALRSQQAH
;
A
#
# COMPACT_ATOMS: atom_id res chain seq x y z
N MET A 1 -10.09 11.09 7.50
CA MET A 1 -10.12 9.98 8.46
C MET A 1 -11.20 10.25 9.49
N PRO A 2 -11.81 9.22 10.09
CA PRO A 2 -12.84 9.40 11.11
C PRO A 2 -12.31 10.29 12.26
N PRO A 3 -13.18 10.83 13.13
CA PRO A 3 -12.80 11.67 14.28
C PRO A 3 -11.75 11.06 15.23
N LEU A 4 -11.39 9.77 15.07
CA LEU A 4 -10.48 8.94 15.87
C LEU A 4 -9.06 9.48 16.10
N ASN A 5 -8.50 10.25 15.15
CA ASN A 5 -7.08 10.63 15.18
C ASN A 5 -6.82 11.89 16.02
N LYS A 6 -7.09 11.84 17.32
CA LYS A 6 -6.80 12.94 18.25
C LYS A 6 -5.74 12.56 19.28
N ALA A 7 -4.78 13.44 19.52
CA ALA A 7 -3.76 13.28 20.57
C ALA A 7 -3.01 14.60 20.81
N ILE A 8 -1.98 14.53 21.66
CA ILE A 8 -0.96 15.59 21.86
C ILE A 8 0.42 15.14 21.40
N ALA A 9 0.49 14.11 20.55
CA ALA A 9 1.75 13.65 19.95
C ALA A 9 2.30 14.70 18.96
N THR A 10 3.53 14.52 18.52
CA THR A 10 4.24 15.50 17.66
C THR A 10 3.45 15.83 16.40
N TYR A 11 2.93 14.81 15.70
CA TYR A 11 2.08 14.96 14.53
C TYR A 11 0.87 15.88 14.78
N HIS A 12 0.14 15.65 15.86
CA HIS A 12 -1.11 16.36 16.15
C HIS A 12 -0.90 17.84 16.48
N CYS A 13 0.33 18.20 16.88
CA CYS A 13 0.72 19.58 17.17
C CYS A 13 1.29 20.32 15.95
N ILE A 14 1.62 19.62 14.85
CA ILE A 14 2.16 20.25 13.63
C ILE A 14 1.01 20.86 12.82
N ASN A 15 1.04 22.18 12.68
CA ASN A 15 0.12 22.92 11.82
C ASN A 15 0.45 22.69 10.35
N ALA A 16 1.72 22.93 9.99
CA ALA A 16 2.19 22.82 8.63
C ALA A 16 3.71 22.56 8.57
N LEU A 17 4.10 21.81 7.54
CA LEU A 17 5.43 21.87 6.94
C LEU A 17 5.33 22.79 5.73
N TYR A 18 6.31 23.66 5.52
CA TYR A 18 6.28 24.60 4.40
C TYR A 18 7.65 24.85 3.82
N TRP A 19 7.67 25.20 2.54
CA TRP A 19 8.84 25.72 1.86
C TRP A 19 8.66 27.20 1.58
N ARG A 20 9.74 27.98 1.77
CA ARG A 20 9.79 29.38 1.35
C ARG A 20 11.09 29.75 0.66
N ASN A 21 11.08 30.83 -0.10
CA ASN A 21 12.30 31.46 -0.61
C ASN A 21 12.86 32.51 0.37
N ALA A 22 13.99 33.12 0.01
CA ALA A 22 14.66 34.15 0.80
C ALA A 22 13.81 35.42 1.05
N THR A 23 12.83 35.71 0.19
CA THR A 23 11.90 36.85 0.35
C THR A 23 10.70 36.53 1.25
N GLY A 24 10.61 35.30 1.75
CA GLY A 24 9.51 34.81 2.56
C GLY A 24 8.25 34.43 1.78
N GLU A 25 8.33 34.30 0.46
CA GLU A 25 7.25 33.73 -0.35
C GLU A 25 7.13 32.23 -0.11
N LEU A 26 5.90 31.75 0.15
CA LEU A 26 5.63 30.31 0.27
C LEU A 26 5.63 29.64 -1.10
N LEU A 27 6.29 28.49 -1.17
CA LEU A 27 6.43 27.69 -2.38
C LEU A 27 5.60 26.40 -2.32
N ALA A 28 5.49 25.79 -1.14
CA ALA A 28 4.66 24.62 -0.91
C ALA A 28 4.31 24.49 0.57
N ILE A 29 3.18 23.82 0.85
CA ILE A 29 2.67 23.61 2.21
C ILE A 29 2.07 22.20 2.28
N GLU A 30 2.37 21.48 3.36
CA GLU A 30 1.78 20.18 3.68
C GLU A 30 1.37 20.13 5.16
N GLY A 31 0.48 19.20 5.49
CA GLY A 31 -0.01 18.97 6.86
C GLY A 31 -1.49 19.32 7.06
N SER A 32 -1.96 19.07 8.28
CA SER A 32 -3.40 19.07 8.61
C SER A 32 -4.09 20.43 8.44
N ASN A 33 -3.36 21.54 8.62
CA ASN A 33 -3.89 22.90 8.45
C ASN A 33 -3.45 23.55 7.12
N SER A 34 -2.91 22.78 6.17
CA SER A 34 -2.33 23.28 4.90
C SER A 34 -3.27 24.19 4.11
N LYS A 35 -4.59 23.95 4.14
CA LYS A 35 -5.58 24.78 3.44
C LYS A 35 -5.72 26.20 3.99
N ALA A 36 -5.70 26.36 5.31
CA ALA A 36 -5.83 27.68 5.96
C ALA A 36 -4.47 28.33 6.25
N PHE A 37 -3.37 27.57 6.11
CA PHE A 37 -2.04 28.07 6.41
C PHE A 37 -1.57 29.27 5.57
N PRO A 38 -1.93 29.43 4.27
CA PRO A 38 -1.58 30.65 3.53
C PRO A 38 -2.06 31.94 4.21
N GLU A 39 -3.25 31.93 4.83
CA GLU A 39 -3.76 33.06 5.61
C GLU A 39 -2.96 33.25 6.92
N ALA A 40 -2.63 32.17 7.62
CA ALA A 40 -1.75 32.25 8.78
C ALA A 40 -0.37 32.83 8.41
N TRP A 41 0.12 32.49 7.22
CA TRP A 41 1.43 32.93 6.74
C TRP A 41 1.50 34.42 6.47
N THR A 42 0.43 35.08 6.04
CA THR A 42 0.47 36.54 5.83
C THR A 42 0.81 37.30 7.13
N GLN A 43 0.47 36.72 8.29
CA GLN A 43 0.82 37.26 9.61
C GLN A 43 2.17 36.73 10.12
N LEU A 44 2.48 35.45 9.87
CA LEU A 44 3.76 34.84 10.29
C LEU A 44 4.95 35.35 9.49
N LYS A 45 4.79 35.66 8.20
CA LYS A 45 5.87 35.97 7.27
C LYS A 45 6.75 37.09 7.81
N ASP A 46 6.13 38.20 8.22
CA ASP A 46 6.87 39.35 8.72
C ASP A 46 7.63 38.98 10.00
N ILE A 47 6.97 38.32 10.96
CA ILE A 47 7.60 37.85 12.21
C ILE A 47 8.81 36.93 11.93
N VAL A 48 8.66 36.00 10.99
CA VAL A 48 9.72 35.03 10.62
C VAL A 48 10.87 35.75 9.90
N CYS A 49 10.57 36.69 8.99
CA CYS A 49 11.57 37.35 8.16
C CYS A 49 12.24 38.57 8.83
N SER A 50 11.58 39.26 9.77
CA SER A 50 12.03 40.53 10.34
C SER A 50 12.93 40.40 11.57
N THR A 51 13.21 39.18 12.04
CA THR A 51 13.68 38.97 13.41
C THR A 51 15.06 38.33 13.48
N GLU A 52 16.12 39.02 13.08
CA GLU A 52 17.49 38.46 13.10
C GLU A 52 18.01 38.13 14.53
N GLY A 53 17.48 38.78 15.57
CA GLY A 53 17.97 38.63 16.96
C GLY A 53 17.20 37.67 17.88
N ALA A 54 16.06 37.10 17.47
CA ALA A 54 15.21 36.30 18.37
C ALA A 54 15.20 34.78 18.07
N TRP A 55 15.88 34.33 17.02
CA TRP A 55 16.00 32.91 16.73
C TRP A 55 17.00 32.24 17.67
N ALA A 56 16.57 31.19 18.36
CA ALA A 56 17.51 30.23 18.93
C ALA A 56 18.10 29.38 17.79
N SER A 57 19.40 29.17 17.76
CA SER A 57 20.06 28.34 16.74
C SER A 57 20.69 27.09 17.36
N LEU A 58 20.54 25.98 16.65
CA LEU A 58 21.26 24.74 16.92
C LEU A 58 22.16 24.42 15.74
N GLU A 59 23.47 24.42 15.97
CA GLU A 59 24.44 23.95 14.99
C GLU A 59 24.45 22.41 14.91
N LEU A 60 24.35 21.92 13.68
CA LEU A 60 24.44 20.51 13.36
C LEU A 60 25.90 20.14 13.02
N PRO A 61 26.31 18.86 13.21
CA PRO A 61 27.63 18.39 12.78
C PRO A 61 27.97 18.61 11.30
N SER A 62 26.98 18.83 10.44
CA SER A 62 27.16 19.18 9.02
C SER A 62 27.52 20.67 8.80
N GLY A 63 27.47 21.50 9.83
CA GLY A 63 27.60 22.96 9.73
C GLY A 63 26.28 23.68 9.40
N LYS A 64 25.20 22.93 9.12
CA LYS A 64 23.85 23.50 8.96
C LYS A 64 23.29 23.93 10.32
N GLN A 65 22.33 24.84 10.31
CA GLN A 65 21.67 25.35 11.51
C GLN A 65 20.17 25.08 11.46
N ILE A 66 19.61 24.56 12.55
CA ILE A 66 18.17 24.58 12.80
C ILE A 66 17.88 25.81 13.65
N LYS A 67 17.12 26.74 13.09
CA LYS A 67 16.67 27.95 13.78
C LYS A 67 15.29 27.71 14.37
N THR A 68 15.03 28.19 15.57
CA THR A 68 13.74 28.11 16.25
C THR A 68 13.30 29.47 16.80
N LEU A 69 12.04 29.83 16.56
CA LEU A 69 11.42 31.08 17.00
C LEU A 69 10.10 30.79 17.74
N GLN A 70 9.91 31.41 18.90
CA GLN A 70 8.63 31.40 19.61
C GLN A 70 7.74 32.52 19.09
N ILE A 71 6.48 32.20 18.77
CA ILE A 71 5.50 33.16 18.27
C ILE A 71 4.65 33.66 19.44
N THR A 72 4.84 34.93 19.79
CA THR A 72 4.11 35.60 20.88
C THR A 72 2.82 36.28 20.41
N THR A 73 2.75 36.64 19.13
CA THR A 73 1.56 37.21 18.51
C THR A 73 0.48 36.15 18.31
N ALA A 74 -0.77 36.49 18.66
CA ALA A 74 -1.90 35.60 18.42
C ALA A 74 -2.25 35.55 16.93
N ILE A 75 -2.32 34.34 16.37
CA ILE A 75 -2.66 34.11 14.95
C ILE A 75 -3.92 33.22 14.90
N PRO A 76 -5.10 33.79 14.59
CA PRO A 76 -6.38 33.05 14.64
C PRO A 76 -6.41 31.79 13.77
N ALA A 77 -5.85 31.83 12.56
CA ALA A 77 -5.85 30.70 11.63
C ALA A 77 -5.07 29.46 12.15
N LEU A 78 -4.17 29.62 13.12
CA LEU A 78 -3.46 28.50 13.75
C LEU A 78 -4.26 27.82 14.87
N GLN A 79 -5.36 28.43 15.33
CA GLN A 79 -6.19 27.86 16.41
C GLN A 79 -6.95 26.60 15.98
N ASN A 80 -7.15 26.42 14.67
CA ASN A 80 -7.82 25.23 14.11
C ASN A 80 -7.14 23.92 14.50
N ILE A 81 -5.83 23.94 14.79
CA ILE A 81 -5.07 22.77 15.26
C ILE A 81 -5.70 22.10 16.50
N ARG A 82 -6.45 22.86 17.31
CA ARG A 82 -7.13 22.35 18.51
C ARG A 82 -8.11 21.21 18.20
N SER A 83 -8.64 21.12 16.96
CA SER A 83 -9.50 20.01 16.55
C SER A 83 -8.78 18.65 16.60
N ASN A 84 -7.45 18.65 16.49
CA ASN A 84 -6.62 17.45 16.56
C ASN A 84 -6.35 17.00 17.99
N PHE A 85 -6.69 17.81 18.99
CA PHE A 85 -6.45 17.46 20.40
C PHE A 85 -7.66 16.76 21.02
N PRO A 86 -7.45 15.87 22.00
CA PRO A 86 -8.55 15.30 22.78
C PRO A 86 -9.38 16.40 23.47
N PRO A 87 -10.68 16.18 23.74
CA PRO A 87 -11.59 17.19 24.32
C PRO A 87 -11.03 17.96 25.52
N THR A 88 -10.25 17.29 26.37
CA THR A 88 -9.57 17.85 27.56
C THR A 88 -8.59 18.98 27.27
N TYR A 89 -8.05 19.06 26.06
CA TYR A 89 -7.04 20.05 25.65
C TYR A 89 -7.58 21.09 24.66
N GLN A 90 -8.75 20.87 24.05
CA GLN A 90 -9.26 21.73 22.96
C GLN A 90 -9.53 23.18 23.40
N GLN A 91 -9.86 23.39 24.68
CA GLN A 91 -10.16 24.71 25.21
C GLN A 91 -8.92 25.46 25.74
N GLN A 92 -7.77 24.78 25.83
CA GLN A 92 -6.56 25.42 26.33
C GLN A 92 -6.00 26.41 25.31
N GLU A 93 -5.39 27.49 25.80
CA GLU A 93 -4.53 28.35 24.98
C GLU A 93 -3.41 27.52 24.35
N ILE A 94 -2.92 27.96 23.19
CA ILE A 94 -1.83 27.30 22.48
C ILE A 94 -0.56 28.17 22.48
N ASN A 95 0.59 27.53 22.65
CA ASN A 95 1.90 28.12 22.39
C ASN A 95 2.36 27.67 21.01
N THR A 96 2.81 28.62 20.19
CA THR A 96 3.25 28.36 18.82
C THR A 96 4.73 28.62 18.65
N GLN A 97 5.39 27.72 17.93
CA GLN A 97 6.80 27.79 17.60
C GLN A 97 6.99 27.52 16.11
N VAL A 98 7.95 28.21 15.51
CA VAL A 98 8.44 27.96 14.16
C VAL A 98 9.86 27.43 14.23
N SER A 99 10.16 26.39 13.45
CA SER A 99 11.51 25.87 13.28
C SER A 99 11.87 25.81 11.80
N GLU A 100 13.05 26.27 11.42
CA GLU A 100 13.51 26.40 10.03
C GLU A 100 14.91 25.85 9.82
N ILE A 101 15.14 25.29 8.62
CA ILE A 101 16.46 24.90 8.12
C ILE A 101 16.63 25.39 6.67
N GLU A 102 17.75 26.05 6.42
CA GLU A 102 18.09 26.59 5.10
C GLU A 102 18.86 25.56 4.26
N HIS A 103 18.58 25.56 2.96
CA HIS A 103 19.18 24.69 1.96
C HIS A 103 20.26 25.38 1.15
N GLU A 104 21.16 24.58 0.57
CA GLU A 104 22.24 25.07 -0.31
C GLU A 104 21.71 25.83 -1.53
N ASN A 105 20.47 25.57 -1.95
CA ASN A 105 19.81 26.28 -3.06
C ASN A 105 19.13 27.59 -2.61
N GLY A 106 19.30 28.02 -1.35
CA GLY A 106 18.71 29.25 -0.79
C GLY A 106 17.23 29.13 -0.41
N LEU A 107 16.63 27.94 -0.51
CA LEU A 107 15.28 27.69 -0.01
C LEU A 107 15.29 27.31 1.46
N THR A 108 14.20 27.57 2.16
CA THR A 108 14.04 27.23 3.59
C THR A 108 12.88 26.27 3.77
N LEU A 109 13.14 25.13 4.40
CA LEU A 109 12.11 24.24 4.93
C LEU A 109 11.78 24.69 6.35
N GLY A 110 10.51 24.94 6.61
CA GLY A 110 9.99 25.31 7.91
C GLY A 110 8.91 24.38 8.42
N MET A 111 8.72 24.40 9.73
CA MET A 111 7.68 23.68 10.44
C MET A 111 7.06 24.58 11.50
N VAL A 112 5.73 24.65 11.51
CA VAL A 112 4.96 25.37 12.54
C VAL A 112 4.30 24.37 13.47
N VAL A 113 4.58 24.51 14.75
CA VAL A 113 4.05 23.64 15.79
C VAL A 113 3.29 24.46 16.81
N SER A 114 2.08 24.03 17.15
CA SER A 114 1.25 24.66 18.17
C SER A 114 0.80 23.62 19.19
N ARG A 115 1.05 23.89 20.47
CA ARG A 115 0.75 22.97 21.58
C ARG A 115 -0.15 23.61 22.61
N PRO A 116 -1.00 22.85 23.31
CA PRO A 116 -1.66 23.34 24.52
C PRO A 116 -0.63 23.89 25.51
N LYS A 117 -0.89 25.05 26.11
CA LYS A 117 0.03 25.75 27.02
C LYS A 117 0.46 24.91 28.23
N GLY A 118 -0.40 23.99 28.66
CA GLY A 118 -0.10 23.03 29.74
C GLY A 118 0.83 21.89 29.35
N VAL A 119 1.11 21.70 28.05
CA VAL A 119 1.94 20.61 27.52
C VAL A 119 3.31 21.17 27.13
N LYS A 120 4.30 20.94 27.98
CA LYS A 120 5.69 21.32 27.70
C LYS A 120 6.37 20.26 26.83
N PRO A 121 7.16 20.65 25.80
CA PRO A 121 7.90 19.69 25.00
C PRO A 121 8.98 19.02 25.85
N ASP A 122 9.03 17.69 25.82
CA ASP A 122 10.08 16.91 26.45
C ASP A 122 11.23 16.63 25.46
N GLY A 123 12.26 15.92 25.92
CA GLY A 123 13.40 15.58 25.08
C GLY A 123 13.00 14.75 23.85
N PHE A 124 12.03 13.85 23.98
CA PHE A 124 11.55 13.07 22.85
C PHE A 124 10.85 13.94 21.80
N THR A 125 9.96 14.83 22.23
CA THR A 125 9.21 15.75 21.37
C THR A 125 10.16 16.63 20.55
N ILE A 126 11.17 17.20 21.21
CA ILE A 126 12.19 18.03 20.55
C ILE A 126 12.98 17.21 19.51
N TRP A 127 13.33 15.96 19.84
CA TRP A 127 13.98 15.06 18.89
C TRP A 127 13.07 14.74 17.71
N ALA A 128 11.80 14.43 17.94
CA ALA A 128 10.83 14.03 16.92
C ALA A 128 10.58 15.15 15.90
N GLU A 129 10.39 16.39 16.37
CA GLU A 129 10.30 17.57 15.50
C GLU A 129 11.50 17.73 14.57
N ARG A 130 12.71 17.63 15.13
CA ARG A 130 13.94 17.75 14.36
C ARG A 130 14.13 16.59 13.40
N PHE A 131 13.80 15.37 13.83
CA PHE A 131 13.80 14.19 12.98
C PHE A 131 12.90 14.41 11.76
N ILE A 132 11.67 14.93 11.96
CA ILE A 132 10.76 15.24 10.85
C ILE A 132 11.37 16.28 9.89
N LEU A 133 11.90 17.39 10.42
CA LEU A 133 12.53 18.43 9.60
C LEU A 133 13.72 17.93 8.79
N LEU A 134 14.49 16.97 9.32
CA LEU A 134 15.71 16.47 8.68
C LEU A 134 15.45 15.30 7.72
N GLU A 135 14.39 14.53 7.96
CA GLU A 135 14.13 13.26 7.27
C GLU A 135 12.90 13.29 6.36
N THR A 136 12.10 14.35 6.41
CA THR A 136 11.01 14.52 5.46
C THR A 136 11.53 14.61 4.04
N GLU A 137 10.87 13.93 3.11
CA GLU A 137 11.14 13.99 1.68
C GLU A 137 10.25 15.06 1.00
N PHE A 138 9.81 16.06 1.76
CA PHE A 138 8.97 17.15 1.26
C PHE A 138 9.70 18.04 0.27
N GLN A 139 9.15 18.17 -0.93
CA GLN A 139 9.62 18.97 -2.04
C GLN A 139 8.65 20.14 -2.31
N PRO A 140 9.19 21.30 -2.74
CA PRO A 140 8.39 22.46 -3.10
C PRO A 140 7.74 22.28 -4.49
N PHE A 141 6.78 21.37 -4.57
CA PHE A 141 6.03 21.10 -5.80
C PHE A 141 4.93 22.13 -6.02
N ALA A 142 4.82 22.60 -7.26
CA ALA A 142 3.73 23.44 -7.68
C ALA A 142 2.42 22.64 -7.77
N THR A 143 1.30 23.34 -7.61
CA THR A 143 -0.04 22.78 -7.90
C THR A 143 -0.32 22.85 -9.40
N ILE A 144 -1.18 21.95 -9.88
CA ILE A 144 -1.56 21.94 -11.30
C ILE A 144 -2.27 23.25 -11.65
N GLY A 145 -1.72 23.97 -12.63
CA GLY A 145 -2.30 25.21 -13.13
C GLY A 145 -3.27 24.98 -14.30
N THR A 146 -3.95 26.05 -14.69
CA THR A 146 -4.83 26.11 -15.88
C THR A 146 -4.19 26.88 -17.04
N SER A 147 -2.88 27.15 -16.99
CA SER A 147 -2.21 27.93 -18.03
C SER A 147 -2.30 27.22 -19.37
N ASN A 148 -2.50 27.98 -20.44
CA ASN A 148 -2.46 27.47 -21.81
C ASN A 148 -1.05 27.46 -22.40
N ALA A 149 -0.01 27.71 -21.59
CA ALA A 149 1.36 27.57 -22.02
C ALA A 149 1.63 26.15 -22.57
N PRO A 150 2.30 26.00 -23.72
CA PRO A 150 2.48 24.69 -24.36
C PRO A 150 3.11 23.63 -23.46
N TRP A 151 4.11 24.01 -22.67
CA TRP A 151 4.80 23.11 -21.73
C TRP A 151 3.88 22.62 -20.60
N GLU A 152 3.07 23.51 -20.02
CA GLU A 152 2.15 23.14 -18.94
C GLU A 152 1.02 22.23 -19.45
N LYS A 153 0.52 22.49 -20.66
CA LYS A 153 -0.44 21.61 -21.32
C LYS A 153 0.15 20.20 -21.53
N GLN A 154 1.39 20.12 -22.02
CA GLN A 154 2.09 18.84 -22.18
C GLN A 154 2.26 18.11 -20.83
N HIS A 155 2.61 18.82 -19.76
CA HIS A 155 2.69 18.23 -18.41
C HIS A 155 1.34 17.66 -17.97
N ARG A 156 0.25 18.40 -18.16
CA ARG A 156 -1.11 17.92 -17.84
C ARG A 156 -1.52 16.70 -18.67
N ASP A 157 -1.13 16.65 -19.95
CA ASP A 157 -1.39 15.50 -20.82
C ASP A 157 -0.66 14.24 -20.33
N VAL A 158 0.60 14.40 -19.88
CA VAL A 158 1.36 13.31 -19.24
C VAL A 158 0.69 12.84 -17.95
N CYS A 159 0.31 13.76 -17.06
CA CYS A 159 -0.40 13.42 -15.82
C CYS A 159 -1.71 12.66 -16.11
N THR A 160 -2.45 13.08 -17.14
CA THR A 160 -3.71 12.46 -17.56
C THR A 160 -3.48 11.02 -18.01
N LYS A 161 -2.47 10.76 -18.85
CA LYS A 161 -2.09 9.40 -19.27
C LYS A 161 -1.71 8.52 -18.09
N ILE A 162 -0.96 9.06 -17.12
CA ILE A 162 -0.58 8.32 -15.90
C ILE A 162 -1.81 7.95 -15.06
N ALA A 163 -2.76 8.88 -14.91
CA ALA A 163 -4.01 8.61 -14.22
C ALA A 163 -4.83 7.52 -14.94
N GLU A 164 -4.90 7.54 -16.28
CA GLU A 164 -5.57 6.49 -17.07
C GLU A 164 -4.91 5.10 -16.91
N ILE A 165 -3.57 5.06 -16.86
CA ILE A 165 -2.82 3.82 -16.56
C ILE A 165 -3.18 3.32 -15.16
N PHE A 166 -3.20 4.21 -14.15
CA PHE A 166 -3.59 3.85 -12.79
C PHE A 166 -5.02 3.31 -12.73
N GLU A 167 -5.99 4.00 -13.32
CA GLU A 167 -7.39 3.61 -13.38
C GLU A 167 -7.60 2.21 -13.97
N ARG A 168 -6.91 1.92 -15.07
CA ARG A 168 -7.05 0.64 -15.77
C ARG A 168 -6.29 -0.50 -15.09
N ARG A 169 -5.10 -0.24 -14.55
CA ARG A 169 -4.20 -1.29 -14.05
C ARG A 169 -4.36 -1.59 -12.57
N LEU A 170 -4.44 -0.55 -11.74
CA LEU A 170 -4.32 -0.69 -10.29
C LEU A 170 -5.56 -0.25 -9.52
N LYS A 171 -6.32 0.75 -9.98
CA LYS A 171 -7.40 1.34 -9.18
C LYS A 171 -8.41 0.28 -8.74
N ASN A 172 -8.60 0.17 -7.43
CA ASN A 172 -9.73 -0.56 -6.90
C ASN A 172 -10.96 0.36 -6.79
N ILE A 173 -12.14 -0.18 -7.07
CA ILE A 173 -13.41 0.54 -6.95
C ILE A 173 -14.08 0.11 -5.63
N SER A 174 -14.44 1.09 -4.80
CA SER A 174 -15.25 0.88 -3.60
C SER A 174 -16.70 1.32 -3.84
N LYS A 175 -17.63 0.92 -2.96
CA LYS A 175 -19.05 1.35 -3.04
C LYS A 175 -19.21 2.88 -3.08
N ASP A 176 -18.43 3.59 -2.28
CA ASP A 176 -18.52 5.06 -2.16
C ASP A 176 -17.40 5.78 -2.94
N ASP A 177 -16.91 5.20 -4.05
CA ASP A 177 -15.80 5.74 -4.86
C ASP A 177 -16.02 7.22 -5.21
N GLN A 178 -15.04 8.05 -4.90
CA GLN A 178 -14.98 9.50 -5.14
C GLN A 178 -13.90 9.85 -6.17
N TRP A 179 -13.40 8.87 -6.92
CA TRP A 179 -12.38 9.11 -7.94
C TRP A 179 -12.85 10.17 -8.95
N SER A 180 -14.07 10.05 -9.47
CA SER A 180 -14.66 11.03 -10.40
C SER A 180 -15.21 12.29 -9.70
N ASN A 181 -15.06 12.40 -8.39
CA ASN A 181 -15.64 13.44 -7.54
C ASN A 181 -14.52 14.19 -6.77
N GLY A 182 -13.46 14.60 -7.46
CA GLY A 182 -12.33 15.32 -6.86
C GLY A 182 -11.10 14.43 -6.59
N GLY A 183 -11.29 13.11 -6.46
CA GLY A 183 -10.20 12.18 -6.17
C GLY A 183 -9.13 12.12 -7.27
N ARG A 184 -9.57 12.11 -8.53
CA ARG A 184 -8.70 12.12 -9.70
C ARG A 184 -7.89 13.41 -9.79
N GLU A 185 -8.49 14.55 -9.47
CA GLU A 185 -7.83 15.86 -9.46
C GLU A 185 -6.73 15.92 -8.39
N ILE A 186 -6.96 15.30 -7.22
CA ILE A 186 -5.93 15.17 -6.17
C ILE A 186 -4.77 14.28 -6.65
N PHE A 187 -5.08 13.17 -7.32
CA PHE A 187 -4.06 12.30 -7.90
C PHE A 187 -3.22 13.04 -8.95
N LEU A 188 -3.88 13.76 -9.88
CA LEU A 188 -3.22 14.53 -10.93
C LEU A 188 -2.29 15.60 -10.33
N ASN A 189 -2.77 16.36 -9.34
CA ASN A 189 -1.96 17.34 -8.63
C ASN A 189 -0.70 16.73 -8.02
N ARG A 190 -0.83 15.54 -7.43
CA ARG A 190 0.28 14.83 -6.81
C ARG A 190 1.33 14.39 -7.82
N VAL A 191 0.89 13.90 -8.98
CA VAL A 191 1.79 13.51 -10.08
C VAL A 191 2.41 14.74 -10.75
N PHE A 192 1.65 15.82 -10.91
CA PHE A 192 2.09 17.04 -11.60
C PHE A 192 3.35 17.65 -10.99
N GLY A 193 3.47 17.65 -9.65
CA GLY A 193 4.68 18.15 -8.99
C GLY A 193 5.97 17.46 -9.43
N TYR A 194 5.92 16.15 -9.71
CA TYR A 194 7.05 15.41 -10.27
C TYR A 194 7.30 15.76 -11.73
N VAL A 195 6.22 15.78 -12.54
CA VAL A 195 6.29 16.07 -13.98
C VAL A 195 6.84 17.48 -14.23
N ASP A 196 6.36 18.47 -13.49
CA ASP A 196 6.81 19.87 -13.56
C ASP A 196 8.32 20.02 -13.29
N LYS A 197 8.83 19.22 -12.34
CA LYS A 197 10.24 19.22 -11.96
C LYS A 197 11.10 18.23 -12.75
N ASN A 198 10.51 17.50 -13.70
CA ASN A 198 11.16 16.42 -14.43
C ASN A 198 11.83 15.39 -13.48
N LEU A 199 11.14 15.04 -12.40
CA LEU A 199 11.60 14.10 -11.38
C LEU A 199 10.89 12.74 -11.50
N PRO A 200 11.55 11.62 -11.15
CA PRO A 200 10.88 10.32 -11.12
C PRO A 200 9.75 10.30 -10.08
N ILE A 201 8.57 9.83 -10.47
CA ILE A 201 7.39 9.75 -9.59
C ILE A 201 7.62 8.71 -8.49
N GLN A 202 7.32 9.06 -7.25
CA GLN A 202 7.44 8.13 -6.12
C GLN A 202 6.06 7.67 -5.65
N CYS A 203 5.80 6.36 -5.74
CA CYS A 203 4.60 5.72 -5.22
C CYS A 203 4.92 5.01 -3.90
N ALA A 204 4.11 5.19 -2.86
CA ALA A 204 4.23 4.48 -1.58
C ALA A 204 3.08 3.50 -1.40
N LEU A 205 3.39 2.21 -1.26
CA LEU A 205 2.42 1.14 -1.02
C LEU A 205 2.77 0.37 0.27
N PRO A 206 2.17 0.73 1.42
CA PRO A 206 2.17 -0.13 2.59
C PRO A 206 1.47 -1.47 2.31
N ALA A 207 2.23 -2.56 2.28
CA ALA A 207 1.74 -3.88 1.93
C ALA A 207 2.77 -4.98 2.26
N PHE A 208 2.34 -6.24 2.12
CA PHE A 208 3.19 -7.43 2.25
C PHE A 208 3.91 -7.54 3.61
N PRO A 209 3.19 -7.51 4.75
CA PRO A 209 3.82 -7.58 6.08
C PRO A 209 4.53 -8.92 6.30
N CYS A 210 3.76 -10.01 6.21
CA CYS A 210 4.13 -11.41 6.32
C CYS A 210 2.88 -12.27 6.07
N LYS A 211 3.04 -13.57 5.81
CA LYS A 211 1.90 -14.51 5.75
C LYS A 211 1.20 -14.61 7.12
N SER A 212 -0.12 -14.73 7.09
CA SER A 212 -0.94 -15.04 8.28
C SER A 212 -0.35 -16.23 9.06
N PRO A 213 -0.31 -16.17 10.40
CA PRO A 213 0.12 -17.32 11.21
C PRO A 213 -0.93 -18.43 11.25
N ASN A 214 -2.14 -18.21 10.71
CA ASN A 214 -3.19 -19.20 10.67
C ASN A 214 -3.00 -20.15 9.47
N PRO A 215 -2.65 -21.43 9.70
CA PRO A 215 -2.40 -22.38 8.63
C PRO A 215 -3.66 -22.69 7.82
N ASN A 216 -4.87 -22.36 8.27
CA ASN A 216 -6.12 -22.54 7.52
C ASN A 216 -6.38 -21.43 6.51
N LYS A 217 -5.63 -20.32 6.58
CA LYS A 217 -5.72 -19.20 5.64
C LYS A 217 -4.68 -19.30 4.55
N VAL A 218 -3.45 -19.65 4.90
CA VAL A 218 -2.30 -19.67 3.97
C VAL A 218 -1.76 -21.08 3.74
N GLY A 219 -1.06 -21.29 2.63
CA GLY A 219 -0.43 -22.57 2.32
C GLY A 219 0.91 -22.79 3.05
N GLY A 220 1.59 -21.70 3.39
CA GLY A 220 2.84 -21.71 4.15
C GLY A 220 3.19 -20.30 4.67
N ILE A 221 4.36 -20.17 5.30
CA ILE A 221 4.83 -18.92 5.93
C ILE A 221 5.63 -18.01 4.98
N MET A 222 6.02 -18.53 3.81
CA MET A 222 6.80 -17.80 2.80
C MET A 222 5.88 -17.24 1.70
N PRO A 223 6.31 -16.21 0.94
CA PRO A 223 5.60 -15.77 -0.26
C PRO A 223 5.31 -16.93 -1.21
N ASP A 224 4.11 -16.94 -1.78
CA ASP A 224 3.65 -17.98 -2.70
C ASP A 224 3.18 -17.36 -4.03
N LEU A 225 2.59 -18.14 -4.94
CA LEU A 225 2.18 -17.68 -6.26
C LEU A 225 1.31 -16.40 -6.22
N ALA A 226 0.55 -16.17 -5.14
CA ALA A 226 -0.24 -14.96 -4.99
C ALA A 226 0.64 -13.70 -4.87
N GLU A 227 1.73 -13.75 -4.11
CA GLU A 227 2.70 -12.66 -4.02
C GLU A 227 3.40 -12.43 -5.36
N HIS A 228 3.83 -13.49 -6.04
CA HIS A 228 4.46 -13.38 -7.36
C HIS A 228 3.55 -12.61 -8.34
N ILE A 229 2.29 -13.03 -8.50
CA ILE A 229 1.34 -12.34 -9.40
C ILE A 229 1.17 -10.87 -9.00
N ALA A 230 1.13 -10.57 -7.70
CA ALA A 230 1.04 -9.19 -7.24
C ALA A 230 2.28 -8.35 -7.62
N MET A 231 3.47 -8.95 -7.61
CA MET A 231 4.69 -8.26 -8.06
C MET A 231 4.67 -7.97 -9.56
N ASP A 232 4.14 -8.88 -10.40
CA ASP A 232 3.96 -8.62 -11.83
C ASP A 232 3.06 -7.40 -12.05
N VAL A 233 1.92 -7.37 -11.36
CA VAL A 233 0.95 -6.28 -11.48
C VAL A 233 1.58 -4.93 -11.14
N LEU A 234 2.37 -4.87 -10.06
CA LEU A 234 3.05 -3.65 -9.64
C LEU A 234 4.18 -3.26 -10.61
N HIS A 235 4.97 -4.22 -11.09
CA HIS A 235 6.05 -4.00 -12.04
C HIS A 235 5.50 -3.50 -13.38
N ASP A 236 4.50 -4.18 -13.93
CA ASP A 236 3.87 -3.85 -15.22
C ASP A 236 3.23 -2.47 -15.21
N PHE A 237 2.62 -2.08 -14.08
CA PHE A 237 2.08 -0.74 -13.90
C PHE A 237 3.18 0.33 -14.05
N ILE A 238 4.30 0.19 -13.34
CA ILE A 238 5.40 1.15 -13.40
C ILE A 238 6.05 1.15 -14.79
N LYS A 239 6.26 -0.03 -15.39
CA LYS A 239 6.77 -0.13 -16.77
C LYS A 239 5.91 0.64 -17.75
N GLU A 240 4.59 0.53 -17.63
CA GLU A 240 3.68 1.26 -18.50
C GLU A 240 3.73 2.78 -18.27
N VAL A 241 3.86 3.23 -17.02
CA VAL A 241 4.12 4.64 -16.69
C VAL A 241 5.41 5.14 -17.36
N ASN A 242 6.49 4.34 -17.33
CA ASN A 242 7.77 4.70 -17.95
C ASN A 242 7.67 4.86 -19.48
N THR A 243 6.65 4.28 -20.14
CA THR A 243 6.44 4.49 -21.59
C THR A 243 5.88 5.87 -21.95
N VAL A 244 5.26 6.56 -20.98
CA VAL A 244 4.62 7.88 -21.19
C VAL A 244 5.35 9.02 -20.47
N TYR A 245 6.29 8.72 -19.58
CA TYR A 245 7.03 9.70 -18.79
C TYR A 245 8.49 9.28 -18.64
N GLU A 246 9.39 10.03 -19.28
CA GLU A 246 10.81 9.67 -19.44
C GLU A 246 11.60 9.55 -18.13
N PRO A 247 11.44 10.44 -17.12
CA PRO A 247 12.07 10.24 -15.80
C PRO A 247 11.58 8.98 -15.06
N GLY A 248 10.43 8.44 -15.48
CA GLY A 248 9.85 7.22 -14.96
C GLY A 248 9.22 7.35 -13.56
N ALA A 249 8.93 6.19 -12.97
CA ALA A 249 8.35 6.06 -11.64
C ALA A 249 8.98 4.91 -10.85
N THR A 250 8.88 4.98 -9.53
CA THR A 250 9.27 3.91 -8.62
C THR A 250 8.12 3.54 -7.70
N MET A 251 7.81 2.25 -7.60
CA MET A 251 6.94 1.67 -6.59
C MET A 251 7.74 1.31 -5.34
N TRP A 252 7.53 2.04 -4.25
CA TRP A 252 8.02 1.65 -2.93
C TRP A 252 7.02 0.71 -2.26
N VAL A 253 7.35 -0.57 -2.22
CA VAL A 253 6.66 -1.55 -1.38
C VAL A 253 7.17 -1.35 0.05
N ILE A 254 6.30 -0.82 0.91
CA ILE A 254 6.65 -0.51 2.28
C ILE A 254 6.13 -1.60 3.22
N ASN A 255 7.00 -2.52 3.61
CA ASN A 255 6.66 -3.61 4.51
C ASN A 255 6.26 -3.06 5.89
N ASP A 256 5.01 -3.29 6.27
CA ASP A 256 4.42 -2.85 7.52
C ASP A 256 4.37 -3.96 8.59
N GLY A 257 5.02 -5.10 8.37
CA GLY A 257 5.05 -6.23 9.30
C GLY A 257 5.60 -5.84 10.68
N HIS A 258 6.70 -5.09 10.73
CA HIS A 258 7.28 -4.64 12.01
C HIS A 258 6.41 -3.63 12.76
N VAL A 259 5.47 -2.96 12.09
CA VAL A 259 4.47 -2.11 12.74
C VAL A 259 3.60 -2.97 13.66
N PHE A 260 3.22 -4.17 13.20
CA PHE A 260 2.24 -5.01 13.89
C PHE A 260 2.83 -6.17 14.67
N SER A 261 3.82 -6.91 14.14
CA SER A 261 4.50 -8.09 14.75
C SER A 261 3.66 -8.86 15.77
N ASP A 262 3.76 -8.53 17.06
CA ASP A 262 2.99 -9.13 18.15
C ASP A 262 1.48 -9.09 17.90
N CYS A 263 0.93 -7.97 17.45
CA CYS A 263 -0.49 -7.84 17.12
C CYS A 263 -0.94 -8.92 16.13
N ILE A 264 -0.10 -9.26 15.14
CA ILE A 264 -0.40 -10.30 14.13
C ILE A 264 0.19 -11.67 14.46
N GLY A 265 0.78 -11.85 15.64
CA GLY A 265 1.30 -13.13 16.10
C GLY A 265 2.54 -13.64 15.35
N VAL A 266 3.34 -12.74 14.78
CA VAL A 266 4.55 -13.09 14.01
C VAL A 266 5.79 -12.43 14.62
N ASP A 267 6.84 -13.22 14.78
CA ASP A 267 8.15 -12.79 15.30
C ASP A 267 8.82 -11.78 14.36
N ASP A 268 9.56 -10.81 14.92
CA ASP A 268 10.25 -9.77 14.13
C ASP A 268 11.24 -10.39 13.10
N GLU A 269 11.96 -11.45 13.46
CA GLU A 269 12.89 -12.14 12.54
C GLU A 269 12.18 -12.80 11.34
N MET A 270 10.93 -13.23 11.52
CA MET A 270 10.16 -13.82 10.42
C MET A 270 9.67 -12.75 9.45
N ILE A 271 9.35 -11.55 9.95
CA ILE A 271 9.05 -10.39 9.10
C ILE A 271 10.27 -10.03 8.24
N ASP A 272 11.46 -9.98 8.86
CA ASP A 272 12.73 -9.74 8.14
C ASP A 272 12.97 -10.80 7.05
N THR A 273 12.71 -12.07 7.37
CA THR A 273 12.86 -13.18 6.42
C THR A 273 11.87 -13.05 5.25
N TYR A 274 10.61 -12.73 5.54
CA TYR A 274 9.58 -12.55 4.51
C TYR A 274 9.94 -11.38 3.57
N ASP A 275 10.37 -10.25 4.13
CA ASP A 275 10.77 -9.06 3.36
C ASP A 275 11.99 -9.36 2.44
N ALA A 276 13.01 -10.02 2.98
CA ALA A 276 14.18 -10.44 2.20
C ALA A 276 13.80 -11.40 1.07
N CYS A 277 12.84 -12.31 1.29
CA CYS A 277 12.36 -13.21 0.25
C CYS A 277 11.56 -12.48 -0.83
N MET A 278 10.72 -11.50 -0.47
CA MET A 278 10.04 -10.66 -1.46
C MET A 278 11.05 -9.94 -2.36
N ALA A 279 12.09 -9.33 -1.77
CA ALA A 279 13.15 -8.67 -2.54
C ALA A 279 13.91 -9.66 -3.45
N ALA A 280 14.23 -10.85 -2.95
CA ALA A 280 14.91 -11.88 -3.74
C ALA A 280 14.04 -12.37 -4.91
N ILE A 281 12.74 -12.60 -4.69
CA ILE A 281 11.79 -12.97 -5.75
C ILE A 281 11.74 -11.89 -6.82
N TYR A 282 11.67 -10.61 -6.44
CA TYR A 282 11.70 -9.50 -7.39
C TYR A 282 12.94 -9.54 -8.28
N HIS A 283 14.12 -9.61 -7.67
CA HIS A 283 15.40 -9.58 -8.40
C HIS A 283 15.60 -10.81 -9.28
N GLN A 284 15.13 -11.99 -8.85
CA GLN A 284 15.18 -13.20 -9.68
C GLN A 284 14.25 -13.07 -10.90
N ARG A 285 13.08 -12.45 -10.72
CA ARG A 285 12.05 -12.36 -11.75
C ARG A 285 12.34 -11.26 -12.77
N PHE A 286 12.99 -10.20 -12.34
CA PHE A 286 13.33 -9.03 -13.16
C PHE A 286 14.82 -8.69 -13.03
N PRO A 287 15.73 -9.52 -13.57
CA PRO A 287 17.17 -9.32 -13.43
C PRO A 287 17.69 -8.13 -14.26
N GLU A 288 17.03 -7.83 -15.38
CA GLU A 288 17.38 -6.76 -16.32
C GLU A 288 16.29 -5.66 -16.27
N ASP A 289 16.25 -4.92 -15.15
CA ASP A 289 15.39 -3.73 -15.03
C ASP A 289 16.04 -2.54 -15.76
N ASP A 290 15.94 -2.52 -17.10
CA ASP A 290 16.43 -1.45 -17.99
C ASP A 290 15.66 -0.12 -17.86
N SER A 291 14.95 0.06 -16.75
CA SER A 291 14.16 1.27 -16.49
C SER A 291 15.05 2.45 -16.10
N PRO A 292 14.64 3.70 -16.40
CA PRO A 292 15.40 4.91 -16.04
C PRO A 292 15.69 5.03 -14.53
N VAL A 293 14.78 4.48 -13.72
CA VAL A 293 14.89 4.32 -12.29
C VAL A 293 14.43 2.92 -11.89
N PRO A 294 14.87 2.38 -10.74
CA PRO A 294 14.40 1.07 -10.28
C PRO A 294 12.86 1.04 -10.19
N THR A 295 12.26 0.04 -10.82
CA THR A 295 10.80 -0.08 -10.95
C THR A 295 10.15 -0.34 -9.59
N ILE A 296 10.68 -1.28 -8.81
CA ILE A 296 10.23 -1.57 -7.43
C ILE A 296 11.41 -1.43 -6.45
N LYS A 297 11.13 -0.82 -5.29
CA LYS A 297 12.03 -0.79 -4.14
C LYS A 297 11.31 -1.25 -2.89
N PHE A 298 12.07 -1.80 -1.96
CA PHE A 298 11.59 -2.29 -0.66
C PHE A 298 12.05 -1.35 0.45
N LYS A 299 11.16 -1.10 1.42
CA LYS A 299 11.45 -0.30 2.61
C LYS A 299 10.60 -0.85 3.76
N GLY A 300 11.17 -1.01 4.95
CA GLY A 300 10.42 -1.35 6.15
C GLY A 300 10.47 -0.22 7.19
N LEU A 301 9.80 -0.44 8.32
CA LEU A 301 9.84 0.47 9.47
C LEU A 301 11.28 0.73 9.96
N LYS A 302 12.14 -0.29 9.97
CA LYS A 302 13.56 -0.15 10.31
C LYS A 302 14.32 0.76 9.35
N ASN A 303 14.00 0.72 8.05
CA ASN A 303 14.63 1.60 7.06
C ASN A 303 14.13 3.05 7.18
N ILE A 304 12.85 3.26 7.54
CA ILE A 304 12.31 4.61 7.81
C ILE A 304 13.12 5.30 8.91
N PHE A 305 13.47 4.58 9.98
CA PHE A 305 14.29 5.11 11.07
C PHE A 305 15.80 4.90 10.92
N ALA A 306 16.26 4.32 9.79
CA ALA A 306 17.62 3.77 9.58
C ALA A 306 18.21 3.12 10.85
N ALA A 307 17.56 2.04 11.28
CA ALA A 307 17.88 1.32 12.52
C ALA A 307 19.32 0.77 12.56
N ASP A 308 19.92 0.58 11.38
CA ASP A 308 21.30 0.15 11.16
C ASP A 308 22.34 1.26 11.39
N SER A 309 21.92 2.52 11.55
CA SER A 309 22.84 3.63 11.78
C SER A 309 23.40 3.66 13.20
N ASP A 310 24.67 4.03 13.36
CA ASP A 310 25.33 4.22 14.67
C ASP A 310 24.54 5.16 15.61
N GLY A 311 23.89 6.16 15.02
CA GLY A 311 23.06 7.10 15.75
C GLY A 311 21.82 6.48 16.38
N PHE A 312 21.17 5.56 15.67
CA PHE A 312 19.99 4.85 16.17
C PHE A 312 20.31 3.98 17.40
N GLN A 313 21.48 3.33 17.41
CA GLN A 313 21.95 2.54 18.55
C GLN A 313 22.14 3.40 19.81
N GLY A 314 22.53 4.68 19.64
CA GLY A 314 22.59 5.67 20.72
C GLY A 314 21.21 6.04 21.28
N LEU A 315 20.21 6.22 20.40
CA LEU A 315 18.82 6.51 20.78
C LEU A 315 18.19 5.36 21.57
N GLN A 316 18.51 4.12 21.22
CA GLN A 316 17.98 2.94 21.91
C GLN A 316 18.27 2.94 23.41
N LYS A 317 19.43 3.47 23.82
CA LYS A 317 19.81 3.56 25.24
C LYS A 317 19.06 4.66 25.98
N LEU A 318 18.71 5.75 25.30
CA LEU A 318 18.07 6.94 25.88
C LEU A 318 16.54 6.85 25.88
N LEU A 319 15.95 6.23 24.85
CA LEU A 319 14.52 6.24 24.58
C LEU A 319 13.83 4.89 24.86
N ARG A 320 14.52 3.95 25.51
CA ARG A 320 13.99 2.61 25.82
C ARG A 320 12.61 2.65 26.52
N ASN A 321 12.35 3.72 27.29
CA ASN A 321 11.11 3.93 28.06
C ASN A 321 10.23 5.09 27.53
N SER A 322 10.47 5.58 26.30
CA SER A 322 9.80 6.78 25.77
C SER A 322 8.30 6.61 25.50
N HIS A 323 7.85 5.38 25.26
CA HIS A 323 6.44 5.08 25.05
C HIS A 323 6.11 3.69 25.60
N ASP A 324 4.98 3.59 26.30
CA ASP A 324 4.45 2.30 26.74
C ASP A 324 3.61 1.68 25.62
N MET A 325 3.96 0.45 25.26
CA MET A 325 3.32 -0.26 24.17
C MET A 325 2.88 -1.64 24.68
N PRO A 326 1.55 -1.88 24.73
CA PRO A 326 1.04 -3.19 25.05
C PRO A 326 1.45 -4.22 23.99
N HIS A 327 1.73 -5.43 24.48
CA HIS A 327 1.98 -6.61 23.67
C HIS A 327 0.97 -7.71 24.02
N PRO A 328 -0.26 -7.67 23.46
CA PRO A 328 -1.34 -8.59 23.85
C PRO A 328 -1.06 -10.06 23.50
N VAL A 329 -0.15 -10.30 22.56
CA VAL A 329 0.23 -11.63 22.06
C VAL A 329 1.74 -11.78 22.22
N LYS A 330 2.18 -12.96 22.67
CA LYS A 330 3.61 -13.22 22.86
C LYS A 330 4.26 -13.65 21.55
N THR A 331 5.23 -12.86 21.09
CA THR A 331 6.15 -13.14 19.97
C THR A 331 7.58 -12.77 20.38
N LYS A 332 8.57 -13.16 19.58
CA LYS A 332 9.95 -12.71 19.74
C LYS A 332 10.13 -11.35 19.08
N LEU A 333 10.46 -10.35 19.90
CA LEU A 333 10.67 -8.99 19.47
C LEU A 333 12.17 -8.67 19.45
N THR A 334 12.61 -7.92 18.44
CA THR A 334 13.99 -7.41 18.39
C THR A 334 14.05 -6.00 18.97
N GLY A 335 15.18 -5.65 19.60
CA GLY A 335 15.32 -4.34 20.25
C GLY A 335 15.26 -3.15 19.29
N GLU A 336 15.62 -3.35 18.02
CA GLU A 336 15.58 -2.30 16.99
C GLU A 336 14.17 -2.06 16.47
N ALA A 337 13.46 -3.12 16.08
CA ALA A 337 12.07 -3.03 15.61
C ALA A 337 11.16 -2.48 16.73
N GLU A 338 11.40 -2.91 17.97
CA GLU A 338 10.67 -2.43 19.14
C GLU A 338 10.88 -0.94 19.37
N LEU A 339 12.11 -0.45 19.28
CA LEU A 339 12.37 0.99 19.35
C LEU A 339 11.65 1.72 18.21
N CYS A 340 11.71 1.23 16.98
CA CYS A 340 11.02 1.85 15.84
C CYS A 340 9.51 1.97 16.08
N ARG A 341 8.86 0.93 16.63
CA ARG A 341 7.43 0.98 17.01
C ARG A 341 7.16 2.07 18.04
N LYS A 342 8.00 2.19 19.07
CA LYS A 342 7.87 3.23 20.10
C LYS A 342 8.07 4.64 19.54
N LEU A 343 9.06 4.84 18.68
CA LEU A 343 9.30 6.13 18.01
C LEU A 343 8.11 6.51 17.12
N MET A 344 7.59 5.57 16.32
CA MET A 344 6.40 5.78 15.50
C MET A 344 5.18 6.17 16.33
N LEU A 345 4.90 5.46 17.42
CA LEU A 345 3.79 5.78 18.33
C LEU A 345 4.01 7.11 19.06
N GLY A 346 5.23 7.42 19.49
CA GLY A 346 5.52 8.72 20.10
C GLY A 346 5.37 9.89 19.12
N ILE A 347 5.73 9.71 17.85
CA ILE A 347 5.62 10.74 16.82
C ILE A 347 4.16 10.98 16.44
N GLY A 348 3.40 9.92 16.15
CA GLY A 348 2.09 10.03 15.51
C GLY A 348 0.96 9.27 16.18
N GLY A 349 1.18 8.65 17.33
CA GLY A 349 0.19 7.82 18.01
C GLY A 349 -1.07 8.60 18.40
N PRO A 350 -2.27 8.07 18.11
CA PRO A 350 -3.51 8.64 18.62
C PRO A 350 -3.65 8.39 20.14
N ASP A 351 -4.51 9.15 20.79
CA ASP A 351 -4.86 8.93 22.19
C ASP A 351 -5.73 7.67 22.31
N ARG A 352 -5.18 6.63 22.96
CA ARG A 352 -5.87 5.34 23.18
C ARG A 352 -7.15 5.50 24.00
N ALA A 353 -7.16 6.39 24.99
CA ALA A 353 -8.34 6.62 25.82
C ALA A 353 -9.46 7.26 24.99
N TYR A 354 -9.11 8.17 24.09
CA TYR A 354 -10.07 8.76 23.16
C TYR A 354 -10.64 7.74 22.17
N ILE A 355 -9.81 6.84 21.60
CA ILE A 355 -10.31 5.72 20.78
C ILE A 355 -11.30 4.87 21.58
N ARG A 356 -10.96 4.54 22.82
CA ARG A 356 -11.82 3.73 23.70
C ARG A 356 -13.12 4.44 24.05
N GLN A 357 -13.08 5.75 24.24
CA GLN A 357 -14.28 6.58 24.43
C GLN A 357 -15.20 6.45 23.23
N LEU A 358 -14.71 6.65 22.01
CA LEU A 358 -15.51 6.56 20.77
C LEU A 358 -16.14 5.18 20.58
N ILE A 359 -15.39 4.11 20.88
CA ILE A 359 -15.92 2.73 20.85
C ILE A 359 -17.07 2.56 21.87
N THR A 360 -16.91 3.13 23.07
CA THR A 360 -17.91 3.04 24.15
C THR A 360 -19.17 3.84 23.81
N GLU A 361 -19.00 5.01 23.21
CA GLU A 361 -20.07 5.90 22.75
C GLU A 361 -20.75 5.42 21.45
N GLN A 362 -20.27 4.29 20.89
CA GLN A 362 -20.79 3.70 19.66
C GLN A 362 -20.71 4.61 18.44
N GLU A 363 -19.63 5.40 18.33
CA GLU A 363 -19.34 6.15 17.11
C GLU A 363 -19.25 5.15 15.92
N PRO A 364 -20.05 5.32 14.85
CA PRO A 364 -20.23 4.29 13.83
C PRO A 364 -18.93 3.80 13.18
N ASP A 365 -18.03 4.72 12.82
CA ASP A 365 -16.79 4.39 12.11
C ASP A 365 -15.80 3.68 13.04
N ALA A 366 -15.58 4.22 14.24
CA ALA A 366 -14.74 3.63 15.28
C ALA A 366 -15.19 2.22 15.65
N LEU A 367 -16.49 2.05 15.92
CA LEU A 367 -17.06 0.79 16.36
C LEU A 367 -17.05 -0.25 15.23
N GLY A 368 -17.36 0.18 14.00
CA GLY A 368 -17.29 -0.67 12.82
C GLY A 368 -15.89 -1.22 12.59
N LEU A 369 -14.88 -0.34 12.62
CA LEU A 369 -13.47 -0.72 12.48
C LEU A 369 -13.02 -1.66 13.61
N TYR A 370 -13.33 -1.31 14.87
CA TYR A 370 -12.98 -2.13 16.02
C TYR A 370 -13.58 -3.55 15.96
N ARG A 371 -14.87 -3.67 15.63
CA ARG A 371 -15.56 -4.97 15.51
C ARG A 371 -15.02 -5.80 14.34
N GLY A 372 -14.80 -5.16 13.20
CA GLY A 372 -14.21 -5.80 12.02
C GLY A 372 -12.83 -6.37 12.34
N GLN A 373 -11.96 -5.54 12.93
CA GLN A 373 -10.61 -5.93 13.32
C GLN A 373 -10.63 -7.04 14.38
N THR A 374 -11.49 -6.94 15.39
CA THR A 374 -11.62 -7.98 16.44
C THR A 374 -12.03 -9.33 15.85
N ARG A 375 -12.98 -9.36 14.92
CA ARG A 375 -13.41 -10.60 14.25
C ARG A 375 -12.27 -11.19 13.42
N PHE A 376 -11.58 -10.33 12.66
CA PHE A 376 -10.44 -10.72 11.84
C PHE A 376 -9.33 -11.34 12.70
N MET A 377 -8.95 -10.70 13.81
CA MET A 377 -7.88 -11.16 14.69
C MET A 377 -8.25 -12.41 15.50
N LEU A 378 -9.54 -12.61 15.80
CA LEU A 378 -10.00 -13.85 16.45
C LEU A 378 -9.73 -15.08 15.59
N GLU A 379 -9.85 -14.92 14.27
CA GLU A 379 -9.52 -15.98 13.30
C GLU A 379 -8.01 -16.08 13.08
N ASP A 380 -7.33 -14.96 12.83
CA ASP A 380 -5.92 -14.95 12.44
C ASP A 380 -5.00 -15.48 13.55
N LEU A 381 -5.31 -15.17 14.81
CA LEU A 381 -4.50 -15.58 15.96
C LEU A 381 -4.87 -16.95 16.53
N ALA A 382 -5.87 -17.64 15.96
CA ALA A 382 -6.48 -18.83 16.58
C ALA A 382 -5.47 -19.96 16.88
N ASP A 383 -4.46 -20.10 16.01
CA ASP A 383 -3.42 -21.13 16.10
C ASP A 383 -2.06 -20.62 16.64
N VAL A 384 -1.94 -19.33 16.95
CA VAL A 384 -0.72 -18.78 17.56
C VAL A 384 -0.50 -19.44 18.93
N PRO A 385 0.68 -19.99 19.25
CA PRO A 385 0.88 -20.81 20.46
C PRO A 385 0.43 -20.16 21.77
N SER A 386 0.66 -18.85 21.92
CA SER A 386 0.29 -18.09 23.12
C SER A 386 -1.22 -17.81 23.23
N VAL A 387 -1.96 -17.92 22.13
CA VAL A 387 -3.41 -17.69 22.05
C VAL A 387 -4.18 -19.01 21.99
N LYS A 388 -3.64 -20.03 21.34
CA LYS A 388 -4.27 -21.34 21.13
C LYS A 388 -4.70 -22.00 22.43
N SER A 389 -3.87 -21.88 23.47
CA SER A 389 -4.08 -22.42 24.82
C SER A 389 -5.12 -21.66 25.66
N LEU A 390 -5.60 -20.51 25.20
CA LEU A 390 -6.58 -19.70 25.90
C LEU A 390 -8.01 -20.24 25.73
N SER A 391 -8.86 -20.02 26.73
CA SER A 391 -10.31 -20.27 26.61
C SER A 391 -10.96 -19.37 25.54
N GLY A 392 -12.12 -19.74 25.01
CA GLY A 392 -12.83 -18.92 24.01
C GLY A 392 -13.11 -17.47 24.49
N LYS A 393 -13.39 -17.28 25.78
CA LYS A 393 -13.56 -15.94 26.39
C LYS A 393 -12.25 -15.14 26.39
N GLN A 394 -11.14 -15.80 26.74
CA GLN A 394 -9.81 -15.17 26.73
C GLN A 394 -9.37 -14.86 25.29
N LYS A 395 -9.59 -15.74 24.32
CA LYS A 395 -9.31 -15.47 22.89
C LYS A 395 -10.03 -14.23 22.39
N LYS A 396 -11.33 -14.09 22.68
CA LYS A 396 -12.11 -12.88 22.34
C LYS A 396 -11.55 -11.62 23.00
N LYS A 397 -11.16 -11.71 24.29
CA LYS A 397 -10.54 -10.59 25.01
C LYS A 397 -9.19 -10.20 24.39
N THR A 398 -8.34 -11.17 24.05
CA THR A 398 -7.06 -10.91 23.39
C THR A 398 -7.26 -10.28 22.02
N ALA A 399 -8.16 -10.81 21.19
CA ALA A 399 -8.48 -10.23 19.88
C ALA A 399 -8.98 -8.78 19.97
N ALA A 400 -9.78 -8.46 20.99
CA ALA A 400 -10.23 -7.10 21.28
C ALA A 400 -9.07 -6.16 21.65
N LEU A 401 -8.15 -6.60 22.52
CA LEU A 401 -6.96 -5.82 22.88
C LEU A 401 -6.05 -5.60 21.67
N VAL A 402 -5.86 -6.62 20.85
CA VAL A 402 -5.11 -6.52 19.60
C VAL A 402 -5.77 -5.53 18.64
N ALA A 403 -7.10 -5.54 18.52
CA ALA A 403 -7.81 -4.61 17.65
C ALA A 403 -7.58 -3.14 18.06
N GLU A 404 -7.63 -2.82 19.35
CA GLU A 404 -7.31 -1.47 19.86
C GLU A 404 -5.87 -1.06 19.50
N GLU A 405 -4.90 -1.95 19.70
CA GLU A 405 -3.50 -1.67 19.35
C GLU A 405 -3.28 -1.55 17.84
N MET A 406 -3.91 -2.40 17.03
CA MET A 406 -3.82 -2.31 15.57
C MET A 406 -4.39 -0.99 15.05
N MET A 407 -5.50 -0.51 15.60
CA MET A 407 -6.06 0.80 15.25
C MET A 407 -5.06 1.92 15.58
N SER A 408 -4.48 1.89 16.78
CA SER A 408 -3.49 2.89 17.21
C SER A 408 -2.23 2.88 16.33
N ARG A 409 -1.63 1.71 16.11
CA ARG A 409 -0.39 1.57 15.32
C ARG A 409 -0.59 1.89 13.84
N ASN A 410 -1.73 1.48 13.25
CA ASN A 410 -2.09 1.85 11.87
C ASN A 410 -2.20 3.36 11.68
N GLN A 411 -2.83 4.04 12.64
CA GLN A 411 -2.98 5.48 12.62
C GLN A 411 -1.63 6.19 12.79
N ALA A 412 -0.82 5.74 13.76
CA ALA A 412 0.52 6.27 13.99
C ALA A 412 1.42 6.14 12.75
N TYR A 413 1.37 4.99 12.10
CA TYR A 413 2.11 4.73 10.88
C TYR A 413 1.62 5.60 9.71
N SER A 414 0.30 5.78 9.59
CA SER A 414 -0.29 6.69 8.59
C SER A 414 0.14 8.14 8.77
N ASN A 415 0.22 8.60 10.03
CA ASN A 415 0.68 9.94 10.41
C ASN A 415 2.19 10.11 10.14
N LEU A 416 3.01 9.11 10.50
CA LEU A 416 4.46 9.12 10.24
C LEU A 416 4.77 9.22 8.74
N THR A 417 4.07 8.42 7.94
CA THR A 417 4.24 8.42 6.47
C THR A 417 3.75 9.72 5.84
N GLU A 418 2.74 10.38 6.40
CA GLU A 418 2.31 11.71 5.96
C GLU A 418 3.38 12.78 6.20
N LEU A 419 4.06 12.74 7.34
CA LEU A 419 5.14 13.68 7.66
C LEU A 419 6.41 13.44 6.84
N LEU A 420 6.77 12.17 6.62
CA LEU A 420 8.05 11.82 6.01
C LEU A 420 8.00 11.68 4.50
N LEU A 421 6.86 11.28 3.92
CA LEU A 421 6.70 11.04 2.49
C LEU A 421 5.56 11.90 1.90
N PRO A 422 5.50 13.21 2.20
CA PRO A 422 4.30 13.99 1.94
C PRO A 422 4.01 14.15 0.46
N ASN A 423 4.99 14.11 -0.46
CA ASN A 423 4.74 14.19 -1.91
C ASN A 423 4.57 12.85 -2.61
N TYR A 424 4.63 11.71 -1.91
CA TYR A 424 4.48 10.42 -2.59
C TYR A 424 3.03 10.23 -3.04
N VAL A 425 2.82 9.53 -4.14
CA VAL A 425 1.51 8.98 -4.52
C VAL A 425 1.20 7.85 -3.53
N ARG A 426 0.30 8.10 -2.57
CA ARG A 426 -0.01 7.10 -1.52
C ARG A 426 -1.02 6.09 -2.02
N LEU A 427 -0.57 4.86 -2.19
CA LEU A 427 -1.38 3.72 -2.57
C LEU A 427 -1.77 2.92 -1.30
N SER A 428 -2.83 2.12 -1.39
CA SER A 428 -3.34 1.36 -0.25
C SER A 428 -4.03 0.07 -0.69
N ILE A 429 -3.84 -0.99 0.09
CA ILE A 429 -4.52 -2.28 -0.09
C ILE A 429 -5.89 -2.34 0.59
N HIS A 430 -6.34 -1.26 1.23
CA HIS A 430 -7.67 -1.15 1.82
C HIS A 430 -8.62 -0.45 0.85
N ALA A 431 -9.90 -0.80 0.93
CA ALA A 431 -10.97 -0.23 0.10
C ALA A 431 -11.30 1.22 0.54
N HIS A 432 -10.42 2.17 0.23
CA HIS A 432 -10.70 3.60 0.35
C HIS A 432 -11.60 4.08 -0.77
N ASN A 433 -12.33 5.17 -0.50
CA ASN A 433 -13.18 5.86 -1.46
C ASN A 433 -12.40 6.65 -2.53
N ASN A 434 -11.07 6.55 -2.60
CA ASN A 434 -10.25 7.26 -3.58
C ASN A 434 -10.41 8.79 -3.61
N ALA A 435 -10.91 9.43 -2.53
CA ALA A 435 -11.00 10.88 -2.40
C ALA A 435 -9.64 11.54 -2.06
N GLY A 436 -8.55 10.77 -2.07
CA GLY A 436 -7.26 11.18 -1.53
C GLY A 436 -7.23 11.25 0.01
N PRO A 437 -6.03 11.37 0.61
CA PRO A 437 -4.72 11.31 -0.03
C PRO A 437 -4.28 9.89 -0.41
N LYS A 438 -5.05 8.86 -0.03
CA LYS A 438 -4.74 7.44 -0.30
C LYS A 438 -5.64 6.90 -1.42
N PHE A 439 -5.05 6.15 -2.34
CA PHE A 439 -5.74 5.53 -3.47
C PHE A 439 -5.69 4.00 -3.35
N ALA A 440 -6.86 3.37 -3.37
CA ALA A 440 -7.02 1.93 -3.22
C ALA A 440 -6.51 1.19 -4.47
N VAL A 441 -5.74 0.13 -4.28
CA VAL A 441 -5.18 -0.67 -5.36
C VAL A 441 -5.62 -2.13 -5.30
N ARG A 442 -5.80 -2.73 -6.47
CA ARG A 442 -6.01 -4.16 -6.67
C ARG A 442 -4.67 -4.79 -7.04
N LEU A 443 -4.22 -5.73 -6.21
CA LEU A 443 -2.95 -6.43 -6.41
C LEU A 443 -3.05 -7.62 -7.36
N LEU A 444 -4.25 -8.09 -7.69
CA LEU A 444 -4.45 -9.31 -8.47
C LEU A 444 -5.33 -9.01 -9.69
N PRO A 445 -4.97 -9.47 -10.90
CA PRO A 445 -5.70 -9.12 -12.11
C PRO A 445 -7.07 -9.81 -12.14
N ALA A 446 -8.15 -9.03 -12.24
CA ALA A 446 -9.52 -9.56 -12.18
C ALA A 446 -9.90 -10.48 -13.35
N ASN A 447 -9.19 -10.37 -14.49
CA ASN A 447 -9.35 -11.26 -15.63
C ASN A 447 -8.59 -12.59 -15.48
N LYS A 448 -7.77 -12.76 -14.44
CA LYS A 448 -6.94 -13.96 -14.22
C LYS A 448 -7.21 -14.63 -12.87
N VAL A 449 -7.50 -13.84 -11.83
CA VAL A 449 -7.66 -14.31 -10.45
C VAL A 449 -9.06 -13.99 -9.93
N ARG A 450 -9.74 -14.99 -9.36
CA ARG A 450 -11.02 -14.84 -8.66
C ARG A 450 -10.86 -15.20 -7.20
N ALA A 451 -11.36 -14.33 -6.32
CA ALA A 451 -11.39 -14.64 -4.90
C ALA A 451 -12.62 -15.50 -4.56
N ILE A 452 -12.42 -16.58 -3.81
CA ILE A 452 -13.47 -17.56 -3.51
C ILE A 452 -13.51 -17.90 -2.02
N ASP A 453 -14.68 -18.25 -1.51
CA ASP A 453 -14.89 -18.89 -0.20
C ASP A 453 -15.15 -20.39 -0.31
N SER A 454 -15.52 -20.87 -1.49
CA SER A 454 -15.84 -22.27 -1.79
C SER A 454 -15.54 -22.58 -3.27
N LEU A 455 -15.24 -23.85 -3.58
CA LEU A 455 -15.07 -24.30 -4.96
C LEU A 455 -16.42 -24.55 -5.66
N GLU A 456 -17.47 -24.81 -4.89
CA GLU A 456 -18.83 -25.03 -5.38
C GLU A 456 -19.46 -23.74 -5.92
N SER A 457 -19.21 -22.60 -5.24
CA SER A 457 -19.69 -21.26 -5.62
C SER A 457 -18.64 -20.41 -6.33
N CYS A 458 -17.58 -21.01 -6.91
CA CYS A 458 -16.43 -20.27 -7.46
C CYS A 458 -16.75 -19.30 -8.62
N LEU A 459 -17.93 -19.43 -9.23
CA LEU A 459 -18.43 -18.53 -10.28
C LEU A 459 -19.29 -17.38 -9.73
N GLU A 460 -19.72 -17.47 -8.47
CA GLU A 460 -20.55 -16.47 -7.81
C GLU A 460 -19.68 -15.34 -7.22
N PRO A 461 -20.16 -14.08 -7.23
CA PRO A 461 -19.46 -13.00 -6.52
C PRO A 461 -19.41 -13.29 -5.03
N ASN A 462 -18.24 -13.17 -4.42
CA ASN A 462 -18.09 -13.31 -2.97
C ASN A 462 -18.31 -11.96 -2.27
N PRO A 463 -19.38 -11.81 -1.44
CA PRO A 463 -19.70 -10.55 -0.78
C PRO A 463 -18.62 -10.08 0.21
N VAL A 464 -17.85 -10.99 0.82
CA VAL A 464 -16.76 -10.64 1.76
C VAL A 464 -15.69 -9.83 1.02
N TYR A 465 -15.40 -10.22 -0.22
CA TYR A 465 -14.39 -9.59 -1.05
C TYR A 465 -14.90 -8.36 -1.82
N GLU A 466 -16.21 -8.08 -1.73
CA GLU A 466 -16.81 -6.83 -2.20
C GLU A 466 -16.48 -5.65 -1.26
N PHE A 467 -16.28 -5.93 0.04
CA PHE A 467 -15.98 -4.90 1.05
C PHE A 467 -14.54 -4.91 1.55
N GLN A 468 -13.85 -6.06 1.55
CA GLN A 468 -12.44 -6.18 1.92
C GLN A 468 -11.62 -6.72 0.76
N LEU A 469 -10.60 -5.98 0.34
CA LEU A 469 -9.74 -6.44 -0.74
C LEU A 469 -8.97 -7.70 -0.30
N PRO A 470 -9.10 -8.82 -1.02
CA PRO A 470 -8.38 -10.03 -0.68
C PRO A 470 -6.88 -9.81 -0.95
N THR A 471 -6.06 -10.02 0.08
CA THR A 471 -4.61 -9.86 -0.02
C THR A 471 -3.88 -11.20 -0.13
N PRO A 472 -2.75 -11.25 -0.84
CA PRO A 472 -1.93 -12.47 -0.98
C PRO A 472 -1.54 -13.12 0.35
N TRP A 473 -1.23 -12.32 1.36
CA TRP A 473 -0.70 -12.82 2.64
C TRP A 473 -1.75 -13.39 3.60
N HIS A 474 -3.04 -13.22 3.31
CA HIS A 474 -4.15 -13.81 4.08
C HIS A 474 -4.80 -15.00 3.37
N ASN A 475 -4.29 -15.40 2.21
CA ASN A 475 -4.86 -16.41 1.34
C ASN A 475 -3.73 -17.22 0.68
N CYS A 476 -4.11 -18.14 -0.20
CA CYS A 476 -3.19 -18.87 -1.07
C CYS A 476 -3.81 -19.03 -2.46
N MET A 477 -2.97 -19.34 -3.44
CA MET A 477 -3.45 -19.63 -4.79
C MET A 477 -3.88 -21.09 -4.91
N ILE A 478 -5.01 -21.31 -5.58
CA ILE A 478 -5.61 -22.60 -5.89
C ILE A 478 -5.83 -22.65 -7.39
N LYS A 479 -5.24 -23.66 -8.04
CA LYS A 479 -5.40 -23.93 -9.47
C LYS A 479 -6.19 -25.21 -9.63
N VAL A 480 -7.29 -25.15 -10.37
CA VAL A 480 -8.08 -26.34 -10.71
C VAL A 480 -7.87 -26.67 -12.18
N GLU A 481 -7.50 -27.92 -12.47
CA GLU A 481 -7.27 -28.38 -13.84
C GLU A 481 -8.54 -28.25 -14.69
N GLY A 482 -8.37 -27.67 -15.87
CA GLY A 482 -9.46 -27.38 -16.81
C GLY A 482 -10.16 -26.03 -16.61
N ASP A 483 -9.87 -25.31 -15.53
CA ASP A 483 -10.44 -23.98 -15.29
C ASP A 483 -9.54 -22.87 -15.88
N ASP A 484 -10.17 -21.84 -16.46
CA ASP A 484 -9.47 -20.68 -17.03
C ASP A 484 -8.94 -19.72 -15.95
N PHE A 485 -9.56 -19.71 -14.77
CA PHE A 485 -9.22 -18.82 -13.66
C PHE A 485 -8.31 -19.48 -12.64
N LEU A 486 -7.42 -18.68 -12.05
CA LEU A 486 -6.80 -19.01 -10.78
C LEU A 486 -7.71 -18.53 -9.64
N TYR A 487 -7.78 -19.31 -8.57
CA TYR A 487 -8.60 -18.96 -7.42
C TYR A 487 -7.74 -18.54 -6.24
N LEU A 488 -8.01 -17.35 -5.71
CA LEU A 488 -7.44 -16.90 -4.44
C LEU A 488 -8.42 -17.28 -3.32
N GLY A 489 -7.97 -18.09 -2.38
CA GLY A 489 -8.81 -18.51 -1.27
C GLY A 489 -8.02 -18.95 -0.05
N ARG A 490 -8.74 -19.20 1.04
CA ARG A 490 -8.15 -19.78 2.26
C ARG A 490 -7.67 -21.20 1.97
N SER A 491 -6.50 -21.57 2.49
CA SER A 491 -5.93 -22.92 2.28
C SER A 491 -6.84 -24.06 2.74
N GLN A 492 -7.71 -23.81 3.73
CA GLN A 492 -8.73 -24.78 4.15
C GLN A 492 -9.68 -25.19 3.03
N ILE A 493 -9.96 -24.31 2.05
CA ILE A 493 -10.80 -24.63 0.89
C ILE A 493 -10.16 -25.78 0.11
N ALA A 494 -8.88 -25.63 -0.25
CA ALA A 494 -8.15 -26.66 -0.99
C ALA A 494 -7.96 -27.94 -0.15
N ARG A 495 -7.69 -27.83 1.15
CA ARG A 495 -7.54 -29.01 2.03
C ARG A 495 -8.83 -29.83 2.11
N LYS A 496 -9.97 -29.17 2.34
CA LYS A 496 -11.28 -29.85 2.32
C LYS A 496 -11.59 -30.50 0.98
N ALA A 497 -11.25 -29.83 -0.13
CA ALA A 497 -11.41 -30.41 -1.46
C ALA A 497 -10.58 -31.70 -1.61
N MET A 498 -9.32 -31.70 -1.18
CA MET A 498 -8.46 -32.89 -1.23
C MET A 498 -8.92 -34.04 -0.31
N GLU A 499 -9.66 -33.73 0.75
CA GLU A 499 -10.30 -34.72 1.63
C GLU A 499 -11.60 -35.29 1.02
N SER A 500 -12.19 -34.60 0.05
CA SER A 500 -13.44 -35.00 -0.61
C SER A 500 -13.21 -36.07 -1.70
N PRO A 501 -14.25 -36.84 -2.07
CA PRO A 501 -14.16 -37.79 -3.17
C PRO A 501 -14.10 -37.09 -4.54
N ASP A 502 -14.41 -35.80 -4.64
CA ASP A 502 -14.59 -35.10 -5.91
C ASP A 502 -13.28 -34.56 -6.49
N TYR A 503 -12.24 -34.43 -5.67
CA TYR A 503 -10.95 -33.86 -6.08
C TYR A 503 -9.76 -34.76 -5.71
N THR A 504 -8.69 -34.61 -6.48
CA THR A 504 -7.32 -34.98 -6.09
C THR A 504 -6.44 -33.74 -6.18
N GLY A 505 -5.42 -33.65 -5.35
CA GLY A 505 -4.49 -32.53 -5.47
C GLY A 505 -3.37 -32.57 -4.46
N SER A 506 -2.51 -31.56 -4.53
CA SER A 506 -1.42 -31.37 -3.60
C SER A 506 -0.95 -29.91 -3.58
N TRP A 507 -0.18 -29.56 -2.56
CA TRP A 507 0.63 -28.35 -2.58
C TRP A 507 1.84 -28.58 -3.49
N VAL A 508 2.01 -27.73 -4.49
CA VAL A 508 3.08 -27.83 -5.49
C VAL A 508 3.97 -26.59 -5.47
N ASN A 509 5.25 -26.79 -5.74
CA ASN A 509 6.21 -25.70 -5.94
C ASN A 509 6.35 -25.46 -7.45
N GLY A 510 5.68 -24.44 -7.95
CA GLY A 510 5.79 -24.01 -9.34
C GLY A 510 7.00 -23.10 -9.58
N PRO A 511 7.33 -22.81 -10.85
CA PRO A 511 8.39 -21.86 -11.21
C PRO A 511 8.08 -20.43 -10.73
N ASP A 512 6.79 -20.05 -10.71
CA ASP A 512 6.29 -18.74 -10.28
C ASP A 512 5.81 -18.76 -8.81
N GLY A 513 6.30 -19.69 -8.00
CA GLY A 513 5.91 -19.84 -6.61
C GLY A 513 4.93 -20.99 -6.35
N SER A 514 4.70 -21.27 -5.08
CA SER A 514 3.92 -22.42 -4.64
C SER A 514 2.41 -22.16 -4.67
N TYR A 515 1.62 -23.22 -4.86
CA TYR A 515 0.15 -23.14 -4.89
C TYR A 515 -0.50 -24.51 -4.67
N PHE A 516 -1.81 -24.56 -4.44
CA PHE A 516 -2.58 -25.81 -4.46
C PHE A 516 -2.98 -26.19 -5.88
N SER A 517 -2.56 -27.35 -6.36
CA SER A 517 -2.99 -27.92 -7.64
C SER A 517 -4.08 -28.96 -7.41
N LEU A 518 -5.26 -28.76 -7.96
CA LEU A 518 -6.42 -29.64 -7.83
C LEU A 518 -6.87 -30.15 -9.21
N THR A 519 -7.35 -31.38 -9.26
CA THR A 519 -7.97 -32.03 -10.44
C THR A 519 -9.30 -32.62 -10.00
N ARG A 520 -10.35 -32.42 -10.80
CA ARG A 520 -11.67 -33.04 -10.55
C ARG A 520 -11.61 -34.52 -10.93
N LYS A 521 -11.98 -35.41 -10.02
CA LYS A 521 -12.12 -36.84 -10.33
C LYS A 521 -13.36 -37.02 -11.21
N SER A 522 -13.19 -37.56 -12.41
CA SER A 522 -14.31 -38.01 -13.22
C SER A 522 -15.04 -39.14 -12.49
N SER A 523 -16.32 -38.97 -12.17
CA SER A 523 -17.14 -40.07 -11.68
C SER A 523 -17.19 -41.15 -12.75
N GLY A 524 -16.56 -42.30 -12.48
CA GLY A 524 -16.65 -43.48 -13.32
C GLY A 524 -18.07 -44.03 -13.26
N SER A 525 -18.88 -43.74 -14.28
CA SER A 525 -19.98 -44.59 -14.74
C SER A 525 -20.25 -44.29 -16.21
N ALA A 526 -19.76 -45.17 -17.07
CA ALA A 526 -20.32 -45.34 -18.40
C ALA A 526 -21.73 -45.98 -18.28
N ASP A 527 -22.61 -45.60 -19.21
CA ASP A 527 -24.03 -46.01 -19.41
C ASP A 527 -25.04 -45.44 -18.39
N GLU A 528 -26.16 -44.79 -18.73
CA GLU A 528 -27.06 -44.80 -19.91
C GLU A 528 -27.78 -43.43 -20.07
N THR A 529 -28.03 -43.02 -21.32
CA THR A 529 -28.96 -41.98 -21.83
C THR A 529 -29.38 -40.81 -20.92
N ALA A 530 -28.73 -39.65 -21.07
CA ALA A 530 -29.31 -38.37 -20.67
C ALA A 530 -30.45 -37.97 -21.64
N PRO A 531 -31.63 -37.52 -21.17
CA PRO A 531 -32.72 -37.12 -22.04
C PRO A 531 -32.32 -35.87 -22.84
N ALA A 532 -32.68 -35.86 -24.13
CA ALA A 532 -32.40 -34.76 -25.04
C ALA A 532 -33.00 -33.45 -24.51
N ALA A 533 -32.19 -32.39 -24.49
CA ALA A 533 -32.63 -31.05 -24.08
C ALA A 533 -33.81 -30.56 -24.96
N PRO A 534 -34.81 -29.87 -24.39
CA PRO A 534 -35.99 -29.43 -25.12
C PRO A 534 -35.59 -28.45 -26.23
N LYS A 535 -36.01 -28.75 -27.46
CA LYS A 535 -35.89 -27.86 -28.63
C LYS A 535 -36.91 -26.72 -28.49
N LEU A 536 -36.42 -25.48 -28.37
CA LEU A 536 -37.24 -24.27 -28.46
C LEU A 536 -37.52 -23.96 -29.95
N THR A 537 -38.80 -23.97 -30.33
CA THR A 537 -39.26 -23.55 -31.67
C THR A 537 -39.63 -22.07 -31.62
N ILE A 538 -38.93 -21.23 -32.39
CA ILE A 538 -39.18 -19.78 -32.44
C ILE A 538 -40.11 -19.48 -33.64
N PRO A 539 -41.24 -18.76 -33.46
CA PRO A 539 -42.13 -18.37 -34.56
C PRO A 539 -41.46 -17.34 -35.47
N GLN A 540 -41.75 -17.41 -36.77
CA GLN A 540 -41.28 -16.42 -37.76
C GLN A 540 -41.72 -15.00 -37.37
N ALA A 541 -40.77 -14.08 -37.22
CA ALA A 541 -41.05 -12.68 -36.89
C ALA A 541 -40.53 -11.71 -37.95
N THR A 542 -41.43 -10.84 -38.40
CA THR A 542 -41.16 -9.55 -39.03
C THR A 542 -40.54 -8.56 -38.02
N THR A 543 -39.70 -7.67 -38.54
CA THR A 543 -38.82 -6.72 -37.84
C THR A 543 -39.44 -5.95 -36.67
N GLY A 544 -38.85 -6.08 -35.49
CA GLY A 544 -39.13 -5.35 -34.24
C GLY A 544 -38.30 -5.89 -33.07
N LYS A 545 -38.14 -5.10 -31.98
CA LYS A 545 -37.40 -5.48 -30.75
C LYS A 545 -38.07 -6.72 -30.13
N VAL A 546 -37.38 -7.87 -30.10
CA VAL A 546 -37.95 -9.11 -29.54
C VAL A 546 -37.39 -9.36 -28.15
N SER A 547 -38.30 -9.49 -27.19
CA SER A 547 -38.03 -9.92 -25.82
C SER A 547 -38.41 -11.39 -25.69
N VAL A 548 -37.44 -12.27 -25.45
CA VAL A 548 -37.70 -13.71 -25.25
C VAL A 548 -37.62 -14.00 -23.76
N TYR A 549 -38.73 -14.47 -23.18
CA TYR A 549 -38.82 -14.85 -21.78
C TYR A 549 -38.46 -16.32 -21.61
N ASN A 550 -37.53 -16.61 -20.69
CA ASN A 550 -37.20 -17.97 -20.30
C ASN A 550 -37.97 -18.32 -19.01
N GLU A 551 -39.04 -19.09 -19.15
CA GLU A 551 -39.93 -19.47 -18.03
C GLU A 551 -39.20 -20.28 -16.93
N GLN A 552 -38.20 -21.09 -17.27
CA GLN A 552 -37.48 -21.92 -16.30
C GLN A 552 -36.52 -21.11 -15.41
N LYS A 553 -36.04 -19.95 -15.89
CA LYS A 553 -35.09 -19.09 -15.15
C LYS A 553 -35.67 -17.72 -14.78
N LYS A 554 -36.96 -17.49 -15.06
CA LYS A 554 -37.67 -16.21 -14.87
C LYS A 554 -36.88 -14.99 -15.37
N SER A 555 -36.25 -15.08 -16.53
CA SER A 555 -35.43 -13.99 -17.09
C SER A 555 -35.76 -13.68 -18.55
N THR A 556 -35.68 -12.39 -18.91
CA THR A 556 -35.99 -11.89 -20.25
C THR A 556 -34.71 -11.51 -20.99
N ILE A 557 -34.52 -12.02 -22.20
CA ILE A 557 -33.44 -11.61 -23.11
C ILE A 557 -34.02 -10.64 -24.14
N VAL A 558 -33.44 -9.44 -24.25
CA VAL A 558 -33.86 -8.41 -25.21
C VAL A 558 -32.82 -8.31 -26.32
N ILE A 559 -33.22 -8.57 -27.57
CA ILE A 559 -32.33 -8.48 -28.74
C ILE A 559 -32.61 -7.17 -29.48
N VAL A 560 -31.56 -6.37 -29.71
CA VAL A 560 -31.62 -5.11 -30.47
C VAL A 560 -30.67 -5.19 -31.66
N SER A 561 -31.15 -4.88 -32.86
CA SER A 561 -30.36 -4.99 -34.10
C SER A 561 -29.51 -3.74 -34.33
N PRO A 562 -28.20 -3.83 -34.63
CA PRO A 562 -27.38 -2.65 -34.94
C PRO A 562 -27.23 -2.37 -36.45
N ILE A 563 -27.10 -1.07 -36.73
CA ILE A 563 -26.95 -0.41 -38.04
C ILE A 563 -25.59 -0.73 -38.69
N ALA A 564 -25.59 -0.71 -40.03
CA ALA A 564 -24.55 -1.18 -40.95
C ALA A 564 -23.15 -0.57 -40.77
N GLU A 565 -22.11 -1.43 -40.68
CA GLU A 565 -20.82 -1.30 -41.39
C GLU A 565 -19.85 -2.48 -41.13
N LYS A 566 -19.05 -2.88 -42.16
CA LYS A 566 -17.93 -3.87 -42.27
C LYS A 566 -18.08 -5.41 -42.17
N GLN A 567 -17.60 -6.10 -43.22
CA GLN A 567 -17.77 -7.50 -43.68
C GLN A 567 -17.54 -8.72 -42.74
N ASN A 568 -17.26 -8.57 -41.44
CA ASN A 568 -17.00 -9.71 -40.53
C ASN A 568 -18.23 -10.11 -39.71
N PRO A 569 -18.44 -11.41 -39.40
CA PRO A 569 -19.56 -11.88 -38.57
C PRO A 569 -19.52 -11.26 -37.17
N ILE A 570 -20.69 -10.88 -36.64
CA ILE A 570 -20.79 -10.30 -35.30
C ILE A 570 -20.87 -11.46 -34.31
N VAL A 571 -19.85 -11.58 -33.46
CA VAL A 571 -19.79 -12.58 -32.39
C VAL A 571 -20.23 -11.93 -31.09
N ILE A 572 -21.31 -12.42 -30.50
CA ILE A 572 -21.84 -11.91 -29.22
C ILE A 572 -21.58 -12.98 -28.15
N CYS A 573 -20.66 -12.69 -27.24
CA CYS A 573 -20.37 -13.59 -26.12
C CYS A 573 -21.43 -13.38 -25.03
N SER A 574 -22.26 -14.40 -24.80
CA SER A 574 -23.27 -14.37 -23.73
C SER A 574 -23.07 -15.54 -22.78
N PRO A 575 -22.94 -15.30 -21.46
CA PRO A 575 -22.74 -16.36 -20.46
C PRO A 575 -23.98 -17.25 -20.30
N VAL A 576 -25.10 -16.88 -20.92
CA VAL A 576 -26.38 -17.59 -20.84
C VAL A 576 -26.51 -18.64 -21.96
N VAL A 577 -25.65 -18.60 -22.98
CA VAL A 577 -25.65 -19.58 -24.07
C VAL A 577 -24.79 -20.78 -23.67
N GLY A 578 -25.37 -21.98 -23.77
CA GLY A 578 -24.71 -23.24 -23.43
C GLY A 578 -23.56 -23.64 -24.36
N LYS A 579 -23.13 -24.90 -24.31
CA LYS A 579 -21.92 -25.40 -24.99
C LYS A 579 -21.92 -25.29 -26.54
N ASN A 580 -23.07 -25.03 -27.16
CA ASN A 580 -23.23 -24.94 -28.61
C ASN A 580 -23.57 -23.51 -29.03
N PRO A 581 -22.84 -22.90 -29.98
CA PRO A 581 -23.11 -21.56 -30.46
C PRO A 581 -24.44 -21.50 -31.20
N VAL A 582 -25.19 -20.40 -31.02
CA VAL A 582 -26.42 -20.11 -31.74
C VAL A 582 -26.08 -19.21 -32.93
N ILE A 583 -26.39 -19.67 -34.14
CA ILE A 583 -26.17 -18.93 -35.36
C ILE A 583 -27.51 -18.39 -35.85
N VAL A 584 -27.65 -17.07 -35.90
CA VAL A 584 -28.85 -16.39 -36.38
C VAL A 584 -28.59 -15.86 -37.78
N ASN A 585 -29.25 -16.47 -38.76
CA ASN A 585 -29.26 -16.03 -40.16
C ASN A 585 -30.58 -15.30 -40.44
N SER A 586 -30.52 -14.10 -41.03
CA SER A 586 -31.72 -13.41 -41.49
C SER A 586 -32.33 -14.14 -42.69
N PRO A 587 -33.67 -14.31 -42.79
CA PRO A 587 -34.30 -14.96 -43.94
C PRO A 587 -34.31 -14.08 -45.20
N THR A 588 -33.92 -12.80 -45.10
CA THR A 588 -34.08 -11.82 -46.18
C THR A 588 -32.72 -11.36 -46.70
N GLY A 589 -32.34 -11.90 -47.87
CA GLY A 589 -31.25 -11.41 -48.70
C GLY A 589 -29.95 -12.21 -48.59
N ALA A 590 -29.45 -12.70 -49.73
CA ALA A 590 -28.28 -13.57 -49.88
C ALA A 590 -26.92 -12.97 -49.44
N ASN A 591 -26.89 -11.85 -48.72
CA ASN A 591 -25.67 -11.13 -48.34
C ASN A 591 -25.71 -10.50 -46.92
N GLN A 592 -26.59 -10.93 -46.01
CA GLN A 592 -26.56 -10.48 -44.60
C GLN A 592 -25.69 -11.37 -43.69
N ARG A 593 -25.07 -10.75 -42.69
CA ARG A 593 -24.09 -11.40 -41.79
C ARG A 593 -24.77 -12.39 -40.84
N PRO A 594 -24.20 -13.59 -40.63
CA PRO A 594 -24.59 -14.44 -39.52
C PRO A 594 -24.17 -13.80 -38.18
N ILE A 595 -25.09 -13.73 -37.22
CA ILE A 595 -24.74 -13.41 -35.83
C ILE A 595 -24.48 -14.73 -35.11
N VAL A 596 -23.28 -14.86 -34.54
CA VAL A 596 -22.88 -16.07 -33.81
C VAL A 596 -22.83 -15.73 -32.33
N ILE A 597 -23.77 -16.29 -31.57
CA ILE A 597 -23.82 -16.12 -30.11
C ILE A 597 -23.18 -17.36 -29.49
N CYS A 598 -22.05 -17.20 -28.81
CA CYS A 598 -21.29 -18.32 -28.25
C CYS A 598 -20.93 -18.08 -26.77
N SER A 599 -20.57 -19.16 -26.08
CA SER A 599 -20.01 -19.07 -24.74
C SER A 599 -18.55 -18.57 -24.81
N PRO A 600 -18.08 -17.81 -23.80
CA PRO A 600 -16.76 -17.15 -23.84
C PRO A 600 -15.57 -18.07 -24.13
N GLY A 601 -15.67 -19.35 -23.73
CA GLY A 601 -14.58 -20.33 -23.83
C GLY A 601 -14.30 -20.95 -25.21
N LYS A 602 -15.02 -20.56 -26.28
CA LYS A 602 -14.77 -21.11 -27.65
C LYS A 602 -14.13 -20.12 -28.63
N GLN A 603 -13.65 -18.98 -28.14
CA GLN A 603 -13.00 -17.95 -28.97
C GLN A 603 -11.70 -18.45 -29.63
N SER A 604 -10.97 -19.36 -28.98
CA SER A 604 -9.66 -19.86 -29.44
C SER A 604 -9.71 -20.94 -30.51
N MET A 605 -10.86 -21.61 -30.73
CA MET A 605 -11.01 -22.62 -31.79
C MET A 605 -10.90 -22.03 -33.21
N PHE A 606 -10.68 -20.72 -33.32
CA PHE A 606 -10.52 -20.00 -34.58
C PHE A 606 -9.08 -19.44 -34.78
N ALA A 607 -8.04 -19.95 -34.08
CA ALA A 607 -6.61 -19.58 -34.28
C ALA A 607 -5.59 -20.75 -34.00
N PRO A 608 -4.51 -21.00 -34.81
CA PRO A 608 -3.64 -22.20 -34.64
C PRO A 608 -2.11 -22.01 -34.34
N LEU A 609 -1.52 -23.02 -33.62
CA LEU A 609 -0.14 -23.67 -33.62
C LEU A 609 0.97 -23.46 -32.51
N ALA A 610 1.08 -24.46 -31.59
CA ALA A 610 2.19 -25.23 -30.88
C ALA A 610 3.64 -24.70 -30.54
N GLU A 611 4.55 -25.36 -29.78
CA GLU A 611 4.67 -26.03 -28.43
C GLU A 611 6.15 -26.57 -28.22
N LYS A 612 6.58 -26.98 -26.98
CA LYS A 612 7.74 -27.84 -26.51
C LYS A 612 9.00 -27.15 -25.87
N VAL A 613 9.69 -27.55 -24.76
CA VAL A 613 10.25 -28.85 -24.21
C VAL A 613 10.49 -28.81 -22.65
N ARG A 614 10.72 -30.00 -22.01
CA ARG A 614 10.77 -30.41 -20.55
C ARG A 614 12.14 -30.38 -19.80
N SER A 615 12.11 -30.64 -18.47
CA SER A 615 13.17 -30.72 -17.41
C SER A 615 13.31 -32.13 -16.74
N PRO A 616 14.38 -32.45 -15.96
CA PRO A 616 14.26 -33.37 -14.79
C PRO A 616 15.14 -33.08 -13.51
N ILE A 617 14.91 -33.85 -12.43
CA ILE A 617 15.04 -33.60 -10.96
C ILE A 617 16.12 -34.48 -10.23
N GLY A 618 16.61 -34.10 -9.02
CA GLY A 618 17.17 -35.04 -7.99
C GLY A 618 17.72 -34.42 -6.66
N ALA A 619 17.49 -35.05 -5.49
CA ALA A 619 17.89 -34.69 -4.08
C ALA A 619 18.52 -35.93 -3.34
N PRO A 620 18.90 -35.97 -2.01
CA PRO A 620 19.19 -34.98 -0.93
C PRO A 620 20.60 -35.20 -0.24
N ILE A 621 21.10 -34.39 0.73
CA ILE A 621 21.20 -34.68 2.20
C ILE A 621 22.09 -33.64 2.98
N THR A 622 21.62 -33.28 4.19
CA THR A 622 22.12 -32.64 5.46
C THR A 622 23.40 -31.80 5.69
N ARG A 623 23.25 -30.86 6.65
CA ARG A 623 24.02 -29.64 7.04
C ARG A 623 25.27 -29.82 7.94
N ARG A 624 26.25 -28.90 7.81
CA ARG A 624 26.66 -27.89 8.82
C ARG A 624 27.66 -26.84 8.26
N LYS A 625 27.40 -25.55 8.60
CA LYS A 625 28.11 -24.26 8.32
C LYS A 625 27.90 -23.64 6.93
N THR A 626 27.44 -22.38 6.92
CA THR A 626 26.80 -21.71 5.76
C THR A 626 27.77 -20.83 4.99
N SER A 627 28.02 -21.21 3.73
CA SER A 627 28.51 -20.36 2.64
C SER A 627 27.67 -20.70 1.41
N VAL A 628 27.24 -19.71 0.62
CA VAL A 628 26.33 -19.93 -0.51
C VAL A 628 27.15 -20.08 -1.79
N ALA A 629 27.16 -21.30 -2.35
CA ALA A 629 27.62 -21.59 -3.70
C ALA A 629 26.45 -22.16 -4.50
N VAL A 630 26.24 -21.66 -5.73
CA VAL A 630 25.26 -22.19 -6.67
C VAL A 630 25.94 -23.28 -7.50
N CYS A 631 25.41 -24.51 -7.49
CA CYS A 631 25.90 -25.62 -8.30
C CYS A 631 24.92 -25.96 -9.44
N SER A 632 25.47 -26.22 -10.64
CA SER A 632 24.77 -26.79 -11.80
C SER A 632 24.83 -28.33 -11.79
N PRO A 633 23.88 -29.07 -12.40
CA PRO A 633 23.76 -30.53 -12.27
C PRO A 633 24.82 -31.38 -12.99
N LEU A 634 25.81 -30.79 -13.66
CA LEU A 634 26.79 -31.54 -14.48
C LEU A 634 28.27 -31.35 -14.07
N GLY A 635 28.54 -30.85 -12.86
CA GLY A 635 29.83 -31.08 -12.20
C GLY A 635 31.07 -30.39 -12.78
N GLU A 636 30.96 -29.44 -13.71
CA GLU A 636 32.09 -28.60 -14.12
C GLU A 636 32.06 -27.23 -13.45
N LYS A 637 33.21 -26.84 -12.87
CA LYS A 637 33.41 -25.54 -12.22
C LYS A 637 33.34 -24.43 -13.27
N GLY A 638 32.22 -23.72 -13.34
CA GLY A 638 32.12 -22.46 -14.07
C GLY A 638 33.01 -21.36 -13.45
N PRO A 639 33.42 -20.34 -14.23
CA PRO A 639 34.40 -19.35 -13.81
C PRO A 639 33.85 -18.44 -12.71
N VAL A 640 34.74 -18.07 -11.79
CA VAL A 640 34.48 -17.07 -10.75
C VAL A 640 34.36 -15.71 -11.41
N VAL A 641 33.16 -15.12 -11.42
CA VAL A 641 32.98 -13.74 -11.87
C VAL A 641 33.17 -12.80 -10.68
N SER A 642 34.29 -12.09 -10.65
CA SER A 642 34.51 -10.94 -9.79
C SER A 642 33.90 -9.70 -10.44
N VAL A 643 32.84 -9.14 -9.86
CA VAL A 643 32.25 -7.88 -10.32
C VAL A 643 33.01 -6.73 -9.66
N ASN A 644 33.72 -5.93 -10.46
CA ASN A 644 34.26 -4.66 -10.00
C ASN A 644 33.12 -3.64 -9.85
N PRO A 645 33.16 -2.76 -8.83
CA PRO A 645 32.16 -1.73 -8.65
C PRO A 645 32.05 -0.87 -9.92
N ILE A 646 30.82 -0.71 -10.40
CA ILE A 646 30.49 0.13 -11.55
C ILE A 646 30.98 1.55 -11.24
N GLN A 647 31.89 2.07 -12.07
CA GLN A 647 32.25 3.48 -12.01
C GLN A 647 31.00 4.30 -12.38
N PRO A 648 30.56 5.24 -11.53
CA PRO A 648 29.40 6.07 -11.82
C PRO A 648 29.70 6.95 -13.03
N GLN A 649 29.09 6.64 -14.17
CA GLN A 649 29.01 7.59 -15.27
C GLN A 649 28.05 8.70 -14.88
N GLY A 650 28.53 9.94 -15.03
CA GLY A 650 27.94 11.14 -14.45
C GLY A 650 26.59 11.50 -15.07
N ILE A 651 25.52 11.16 -14.36
CA ILE A 651 24.30 11.96 -14.37
C ILE A 651 24.40 12.87 -13.16
N LYS A 652 24.48 14.20 -13.38
CA LYS A 652 24.31 15.19 -12.32
C LYS A 652 22.87 15.10 -11.80
N ARG A 653 22.64 14.21 -10.84
CA ARG A 653 21.48 14.31 -9.95
C ARG A 653 21.58 15.64 -9.23
N GLN A 654 20.52 16.45 -9.27
CA GLN A 654 20.32 17.43 -8.20
C GLN A 654 20.18 16.63 -6.91
N ASP A 655 20.96 16.98 -5.89
CA ASP A 655 20.88 16.37 -4.55
C ASP A 655 19.46 16.61 -4.00
N THR A 656 18.56 15.64 -4.14
CA THR A 656 17.15 15.73 -3.71
C THR A 656 16.93 15.33 -2.25
N HIS A 657 18.00 14.99 -1.51
CA HIS A 657 17.91 14.64 -0.09
C HIS A 657 18.67 15.65 0.78
N PHE A 658 17.97 16.15 1.80
CA PHE A 658 18.37 17.12 2.84
C PHE A 658 19.72 16.85 3.52
N VAL A 659 20.19 15.61 3.37
CA VAL A 659 21.33 15.05 4.07
C VAL A 659 22.04 14.16 3.05
N ARG A 660 23.26 14.52 2.65
CA ARG A 660 24.10 13.66 1.79
C ARG A 660 24.21 12.28 2.47
N SER A 661 24.36 11.19 1.72
CA SER A 661 24.35 9.83 2.31
C SER A 661 25.36 9.66 3.48
N ASN A 662 26.46 10.42 3.48
CA ASN A 662 27.47 10.46 4.54
C ASN A 662 27.09 11.34 5.78
N GLU A 663 26.06 12.17 5.69
CA GLU A 663 25.55 13.03 6.76
C GLU A 663 24.40 12.36 7.55
N LYS A 664 23.67 11.41 6.94
CA LYS A 664 22.48 10.74 7.55
C LYS A 664 22.81 10.05 8.86
N ASN A 665 24.01 9.49 8.96
CA ASN A 665 24.47 8.78 10.15
C ASN A 665 25.01 9.71 11.26
N LYS A 666 25.48 10.92 10.92
CA LYS A 666 26.13 11.85 11.87
C LYS A 666 25.12 12.69 12.68
N LEU A 667 24.03 13.11 12.04
CA LEU A 667 22.94 13.88 12.67
C LEU A 667 22.16 13.08 13.72
N ARG A 668 22.25 11.76 13.65
CA ARG A 668 21.56 10.82 14.55
C ARG A 668 22.42 10.41 15.76
N SER A 669 23.67 10.89 15.86
CA SER A 669 24.62 10.50 16.92
C SER A 669 24.35 11.15 18.30
N LEU A 670 24.97 10.61 19.35
CA LEU A 670 24.80 11.04 20.76
C LEU A 670 25.26 12.49 21.04
N ARG A 671 26.15 13.07 20.23
CA ARG A 671 26.71 14.41 20.50
C ARG A 671 25.65 15.52 20.46
N PRO A 672 24.80 15.65 19.42
CA PRO A 672 23.64 16.54 19.43
C PRO A 672 22.72 16.36 20.64
N ILE A 673 22.55 15.12 21.14
CA ILE A 673 21.65 14.80 22.27
C ILE A 673 22.26 15.19 23.63
N VAL A 674 23.58 15.07 23.79
CA VAL A 674 24.30 15.52 25.00
C VAL A 674 24.41 17.05 25.05
N THR A 675 24.65 17.70 23.90
CA THR A 675 24.56 19.17 23.79
C THR A 675 23.12 19.64 24.07
N MET A 676 22.12 18.86 23.65
CA MET A 676 20.69 19.06 23.93
C MET A 676 20.31 18.94 25.41
N MET A 677 20.85 17.97 26.16
CA MET A 677 20.64 17.93 27.62
C MET A 677 21.34 19.08 28.36
N ARG A 678 22.48 19.56 27.85
CA ARG A 678 23.19 20.72 28.43
C ARG A 678 22.46 22.04 28.14
N ALA A 679 21.97 22.25 26.93
CA ALA A 679 21.21 23.44 26.54
C ALA A 679 19.86 23.55 27.28
N LEU A 680 19.17 22.42 27.52
CA LEU A 680 17.92 22.40 28.30
C LEU A 680 18.15 22.65 29.80
N ARG A 681 19.28 22.18 30.37
CA ARG A 681 19.66 22.52 31.75
C ARG A 681 20.03 23.99 31.92
N SER A 682 20.64 24.63 30.91
CA SER A 682 20.89 26.07 30.94
C SER A 682 19.63 26.92 30.75
N GLN A 683 18.58 26.40 30.12
CA GLN A 683 17.29 27.08 29.96
C GLN A 683 16.38 27.02 31.20
N GLN A 684 16.64 26.12 32.17
CA GLN A 684 15.93 26.10 33.46
C GLN A 684 16.58 27.02 34.52
N ALA A 685 17.71 27.64 34.19
CA ALA A 685 18.50 28.49 35.09
C ALA A 685 18.39 30.00 34.76
N HIS A 686 17.51 30.40 33.83
CA HIS A 686 17.25 31.79 33.46
C HIS A 686 15.76 32.11 33.44
#